data_AF-K0JZY1-F1
#
_entry.id   AF-K0JZY1-F1
#
_cell.length_a   1.000
_cell.length_b   1.000
_cell.length_c   1.000
_cell.angle_alpha   90.00
_cell.angle_beta   90.00
_cell.angle_gamma   90.00
#
_symmetry.space_group_name_H-M   'P 1'
#
loop_
_entity.id
_entity.type
_entity.pdbx_description
1 polymer ?
#
loop_
_entity_poly.entity_id
_entity_poly.type
_entity_poly.pdbx_seq_one_letter_code
_entity_poly.pdbx_strand_id
1 'polypeptide(L)'
;MRPGRRWSARRVCGRRLARGARTRPSLPAGWRGGVVDGDGALHREVLDRADVGFGVTDGEGVLRWVNPALARILGVAVDRVAGRSLPALLPGVPERPRSGLALLAAGAVREDHRWLEVTCQPLERDGGLLYRVADVTAWRDRELEATHEADALRRAQVSGRMGTWEWHIAEDCVVWSDTLLEMFGLPPGTRMDFGSYASLVHPEDLATVRAALEEAMRSGAGFSYTHRVVVAGRRPERWFECFGEFVLDGDGTPVRALGTAHDITGARRVHDELRALAEQDPLTGLANRRAVTRELERRLGAGGSGALLLLDLDNFKDVNDLRGHAVGDRLMKTLAGALRSRLSPPQTIGRLGGDEFAVVLPGCSAAEAAVVADGLRDAVASLPLVAASAHVTVSTGVAEYGSGDTWELVLANADLALYASKAAGRNRVTVYEPGHYADTAKRVSVMDRLRAALDGGGLALHAMPMVQLSTGRTLGHELLLRLEDGQEPRLGPAEFLPEAERSNLVLDIDRWVLSTAIDTLVRHPDLDLRFNVNVSGRTLEDEDFGGFVLDRLATAGVAPGRLGLEITETAAVTNLDAARALAVQLRGFGCRITLDDFGSGFGSFVHLKHLPITGIKIDGEFVRGIDERSTDAVLVAGIVEIARGLGLSAVAEWVERPAQVATLIGLGVRVGQGFHLGRPVPLAQILSAAPVTPNGALSTPSAGAEDRARS
;
A
#
# COMPACT_ATOMS: atom_id res chain seq x y z
N MET A 1 18.82 20.05 -27.89
CA MET A 1 18.65 21.52 -27.87
C MET A 1 18.13 21.89 -26.48
N ARG A 2 18.66 22.77 -25.63
CA ARG A 2 19.83 23.67 -25.53
C ARG A 2 20.32 23.61 -24.05
N PRO A 3 21.56 24.04 -23.74
CA PRO A 3 22.37 23.49 -22.65
C PRO A 3 22.63 24.46 -21.47
N GLY A 4 23.35 23.95 -20.46
CA GLY A 4 23.56 24.53 -19.14
C GLY A 4 24.58 25.67 -19.01
N ARG A 5 24.81 26.10 -17.76
CA ARG A 5 25.84 27.06 -17.39
C ARG A 5 26.61 26.59 -16.16
N ARG A 6 27.89 26.27 -16.38
CA ARG A 6 28.95 26.24 -15.37
C ARG A 6 29.49 27.66 -15.17
N TRP A 7 29.81 28.02 -13.94
CA TRP A 7 30.62 29.18 -13.59
C TRP A 7 32.06 28.74 -13.30
N SER A 8 33.04 29.46 -13.86
CA SER A 8 34.45 29.38 -13.47
C SER A 8 35.01 30.78 -13.28
N ALA A 9 35.74 30.92 -12.18
CA ALA A 9 36.39 32.11 -11.65
C ALA A 9 37.39 32.80 -12.60
N ARG A 10 37.71 34.07 -12.29
CA ARG A 10 39.10 34.57 -12.27
C ARG A 10 39.25 35.87 -11.46
N ARG A 11 40.38 35.90 -10.75
CA ARG A 11 40.96 36.93 -9.87
C ARG A 11 41.41 38.19 -10.67
N VAL A 12 41.74 39.28 -9.95
CA VAL A 12 43.12 39.87 -9.85
C VAL A 12 43.11 41.40 -9.55
N CYS A 13 43.98 41.78 -8.58
CA CYS A 13 44.70 43.05 -8.31
C CYS A 13 44.01 44.41 -8.07
N GLY A 14 44.08 44.85 -6.80
CA GLY A 14 44.94 45.93 -6.27
C GLY A 14 45.36 47.14 -7.11
N ARG A 15 45.18 48.35 -6.56
CA ARG A 15 46.24 49.33 -6.24
C ARG A 15 45.70 50.61 -5.56
N ARG A 16 46.64 51.30 -4.93
CA ARG A 16 46.54 52.38 -3.94
C ARG A 16 46.08 53.74 -4.48
N LEU A 17 45.51 54.48 -3.52
CA LEU A 17 45.28 55.92 -3.38
C LEU A 17 46.44 56.85 -3.86
N ALA A 18 46.07 58.02 -4.39
CA ALA A 18 46.66 59.31 -3.99
C ALA A 18 45.85 60.55 -4.44
N ARG A 19 45.53 61.39 -3.43
CA ARG A 19 45.60 62.87 -3.34
C ARG A 19 44.69 63.78 -4.20
N GLY A 20 44.03 64.70 -3.48
CA GLY A 20 43.60 66.01 -3.98
C GLY A 20 43.16 66.91 -2.81
N ALA A 21 43.98 67.91 -2.47
CA ALA A 21 43.75 68.91 -1.43
C ALA A 21 42.96 70.13 -1.95
N ARG A 22 42.39 70.91 -1.02
CA ARG A 22 41.95 72.36 -1.04
C ARG A 22 40.54 72.49 -0.44
N THR A 23 40.12 73.46 0.37
CA THR A 23 40.66 74.71 0.95
C THR A 23 39.61 75.16 1.99
N ARG A 24 40.04 75.77 3.11
CA ARG A 24 39.15 76.40 4.11
C ARG A 24 38.45 77.64 3.53
N PRO A 25 37.27 77.99 4.06
CA PRO A 25 36.97 79.38 4.37
C PRO A 25 36.62 79.58 5.86
N SER A 26 36.86 80.80 6.29
CA SER A 26 36.94 81.35 7.65
C SER A 26 35.58 81.65 8.32
N LEU A 27 35.57 81.53 9.65
CA LEU A 27 34.52 81.95 10.59
C LEU A 27 34.44 83.48 10.75
N PRO A 28 33.25 84.07 11.04
CA PRO A 28 33.15 85.39 11.63
C PRO A 28 33.30 85.32 13.16
N ALA A 29 33.99 86.33 13.70
CA ALA A 29 34.42 86.45 15.09
C ALA A 29 33.31 86.94 16.02
N GLY A 30 33.38 86.51 17.28
CA GLY A 30 32.66 87.18 18.36
C GLY A 30 32.59 86.46 19.70
N TRP A 31 33.70 86.01 20.29
CA TRP A 31 33.75 85.75 21.74
C TRP A 31 35.12 86.17 22.29
N ARG A 32 35.15 87.27 23.05
CA ARG A 32 36.28 87.70 23.89
C ARG A 32 36.00 87.29 25.33
N GLY A 33 36.98 86.66 25.96
CA GLY A 33 37.30 86.83 27.38
C GLY A 33 36.82 85.75 28.34
N GLY A 34 37.77 84.92 28.80
CA GLY A 34 37.65 84.08 30.00
C GLY A 34 38.36 82.73 29.87
N VAL A 35 39.66 82.68 30.18
CA VAL A 35 40.49 81.45 30.22
C VAL A 35 40.29 80.71 31.54
N VAL A 36 40.27 79.37 31.47
CA VAL A 36 40.64 78.27 32.42
C VAL A 36 39.71 77.08 32.11
N ASP A 37 40.06 75.83 31.79
CA ASP A 37 41.34 75.13 31.57
C ASP A 37 41.04 73.75 30.90
N GLY A 38 41.90 73.35 29.96
CA GLY A 38 42.42 71.98 29.74
C GLY A 38 41.51 70.78 29.45
N ASP A 39 40.60 70.41 30.35
CA ASP A 39 40.08 69.03 30.42
C ASP A 39 39.01 68.71 29.36
N GLY A 40 38.14 69.66 29.04
CA GLY A 40 36.98 69.42 28.18
C GLY A 40 37.32 69.11 26.72
N ALA A 41 38.53 69.44 26.25
CA ALA A 41 38.98 69.18 24.88
C ALA A 41 39.54 67.76 24.71
N LEU A 42 40.33 67.29 25.68
CA LEU A 42 40.90 65.95 25.67
C LEU A 42 39.81 64.87 25.84
N HIS A 43 38.86 65.10 26.75
CA HIS A 43 37.71 64.20 26.95
C HIS A 43 36.85 64.10 25.68
N ARG A 44 36.68 65.20 24.95
CA ARG A 44 35.93 65.21 23.67
C ARG A 44 36.66 64.43 22.59
N GLU A 45 37.98 64.59 22.47
CA GLU A 45 38.78 63.85 21.50
C GLU A 45 38.79 62.34 21.76
N VAL A 46 38.79 61.92 23.04
CA VAL A 46 38.66 60.50 23.43
C VAL A 46 37.30 59.94 23.04
N LEU A 47 36.22 60.66 23.34
CA LEU A 47 34.86 60.21 23.03
C LEU A 47 34.56 60.21 21.52
N ASP A 48 35.16 61.14 20.76
CA ASP A 48 35.00 61.20 19.31
C ASP A 48 35.68 60.04 18.58
N ARG A 49 36.70 59.44 19.19
CA ARG A 49 37.41 58.25 18.68
C ARG A 49 36.89 56.92 19.21
N ALA A 50 35.95 56.93 20.15
CA ALA A 50 35.36 55.69 20.68
C ALA A 50 34.52 54.98 19.61
N ASP A 51 34.61 53.65 19.54
CA ASP A 51 33.77 52.83 18.65
C ASP A 51 32.35 52.61 19.20
N VAL A 52 32.12 53.03 20.44
CA VAL A 52 30.82 53.02 21.11
C VAL A 52 30.16 54.38 20.92
N GLY A 53 28.86 54.37 20.61
CA GLY A 53 28.07 55.58 20.47
C GLY A 53 27.78 56.22 21.82
N PHE A 54 28.09 57.50 21.97
CA PHE A 54 27.75 58.30 23.14
C PHE A 54 26.86 59.47 22.76
N GLY A 55 25.86 59.76 23.60
CA GLY A 55 24.96 60.90 23.43
C GLY A 55 24.58 61.52 24.77
N VAL A 56 24.54 62.84 24.84
CA VAL A 56 24.15 63.59 26.04
C VAL A 56 22.88 64.36 25.76
N THR A 57 21.88 64.21 26.62
CA THR A 57 20.63 64.98 26.55
C THR A 57 20.59 66.12 27.57
N ASP A 58 19.58 66.97 27.43
CA ASP A 58 19.12 67.82 28.54
C ASP A 58 18.04 67.18 29.40
N GLY A 59 17.55 67.95 30.38
CA GLY A 59 16.51 67.54 31.32
C GLY A 59 15.16 67.19 30.69
N GLU A 60 14.92 67.60 29.43
CA GLU A 60 13.74 67.24 28.64
C GLU A 60 13.99 66.01 27.74
N GLY A 61 15.18 65.38 27.84
CA GLY A 61 15.52 64.17 27.08
C GLY A 61 15.92 64.43 25.62
N VAL A 62 16.24 65.67 25.26
CA VAL A 62 16.64 66.05 23.90
C VAL A 62 18.15 65.98 23.75
N LEU A 63 18.66 65.29 22.72
CA LEU A 63 20.09 65.16 22.47
C LEU A 63 20.71 66.52 22.15
N ARG A 64 21.62 66.97 23.02
CA ARG A 64 22.44 68.18 22.85
C ARG A 64 23.79 67.89 22.23
N TRP A 65 24.32 66.69 22.44
CA TRP A 65 25.60 66.28 21.91
C TRP A 65 25.60 64.79 21.61
N VAL A 66 26.27 64.39 20.53
CA VAL A 66 26.55 63.00 20.19
C VAL A 66 27.95 62.88 19.62
N ASN A 67 28.60 61.74 19.83
CA ASN A 67 29.86 61.44 19.16
C ASN A 67 29.63 60.88 17.74
N PRO A 68 30.66 60.87 16.88
CA PRO A 68 30.55 60.33 15.51
C PRO A 68 30.13 58.86 15.46
N ALA A 69 30.47 58.05 16.45
CA ALA A 69 30.07 56.64 16.51
C ALA A 69 28.56 56.47 16.70
N LEU A 70 27.92 57.27 17.55
CA LEU A 70 26.47 57.22 17.73
C LEU A 70 25.76 57.64 16.44
N ALA A 71 26.21 58.70 15.78
CA ALA A 71 25.67 59.11 14.49
C ALA A 71 25.79 58.02 13.41
N ARG A 72 26.92 57.30 13.36
CA ARG A 72 27.10 56.13 12.47
C ARG A 72 26.14 54.99 12.80
N ILE A 73 25.98 54.64 14.07
CA ILE A 73 25.07 53.58 14.53
C ILE A 73 23.62 53.93 14.19
N LEU A 74 23.24 55.19 14.36
CA LEU A 74 21.90 55.70 14.04
C LEU A 74 21.66 55.89 12.54
N GLY A 75 22.71 55.89 11.70
CA GLY A 75 22.60 56.17 10.27
C GLY A 75 22.19 57.60 9.93
N VAL A 76 22.37 58.55 10.86
CA VAL A 76 21.99 59.97 10.72
C VAL A 76 23.22 60.84 10.85
N ALA A 77 23.37 61.85 9.99
CA ALA A 77 24.47 62.81 10.10
C ALA A 77 24.44 63.52 11.47
N VAL A 78 25.60 63.71 12.11
CA VAL A 78 25.75 64.31 13.46
C VAL A 78 24.91 65.59 13.61
N ASP A 79 24.92 66.45 12.58
CA ASP A 79 24.22 67.74 12.58
C ASP A 79 22.68 67.63 12.57
N ARG A 80 22.14 66.44 12.26
CA ARG A 80 20.69 66.15 12.23
C ARG A 80 20.21 65.35 13.44
N VAL A 81 21.12 64.96 14.33
CA VAL A 81 20.81 64.22 15.57
C VAL A 81 20.51 65.19 16.72
N ALA A 82 21.18 66.34 16.75
CA ALA A 82 20.96 67.38 17.75
C ALA A 82 19.51 67.93 17.67
N GLY A 83 18.86 68.06 18.83
CA GLY A 83 17.47 68.54 18.92
C GLY A 83 16.39 67.45 18.82
N ARG A 84 16.76 66.16 18.77
CA ARG A 84 15.82 65.02 18.78
C ARG A 84 16.06 64.13 20.00
N SER A 85 15.03 63.41 20.46
CA SER A 85 15.19 62.39 21.50
C SER A 85 15.67 61.06 20.91
N LEU A 86 16.40 60.27 21.69
CA LEU A 86 16.90 58.96 21.23
C LEU A 86 15.75 57.99 20.86
N PRO A 87 14.61 57.92 21.58
CA PRO A 87 13.44 57.14 21.15
C PRO A 87 12.84 57.59 19.81
N ALA A 88 12.97 58.86 19.44
CA ALA A 88 12.51 59.37 18.15
C ALA A 88 13.45 59.02 16.98
N LEU A 89 14.68 58.60 17.28
CA LEU A 89 15.69 58.19 16.32
C LEU A 89 15.82 56.67 16.23
N LEU A 90 15.54 55.96 17.33
CA LEU A 90 15.49 54.50 17.44
C LEU A 90 14.12 54.09 18.01
N PRO A 91 13.14 53.83 17.13
CA PRO A 91 11.85 53.31 17.56
C PRO A 91 12.02 52.02 18.38
N GLY A 92 11.42 51.97 19.57
CA GLY A 92 11.53 50.82 20.49
C GLY A 92 12.47 51.03 21.68
N VAL A 93 13.26 52.11 21.71
CA VAL A 93 14.01 52.50 22.91
C VAL A 93 13.04 53.12 23.93
N PRO A 94 12.94 52.60 25.17
CA PRO A 94 12.15 53.25 26.22
C PRO A 94 12.78 54.58 26.63
N GLU A 95 11.99 55.54 27.10
CA GLU A 95 12.48 56.88 27.49
C GLU A 95 13.62 56.84 28.53
N ARG A 96 13.62 55.81 29.39
CA ARG A 96 14.69 55.50 30.36
C ARG A 96 15.13 54.03 30.25
N PRO A 97 16.10 53.68 29.40
CA PRO A 97 16.60 52.31 29.29
C PRO A 97 17.33 51.86 30.56
N ARG A 98 17.11 50.61 30.98
CA ARG A 98 17.86 49.99 32.08
C ARG A 98 19.22 49.50 31.57
N SER A 99 20.19 49.34 32.46
CA SER A 99 21.50 48.76 32.13
C SER A 99 21.34 47.38 31.47
N GLY A 100 22.03 47.15 30.34
CA GLY A 100 22.01 45.88 29.58
C GLY A 100 20.80 45.68 28.66
N LEU A 101 20.01 46.72 28.36
CA LEU A 101 18.89 46.60 27.41
C LEU A 101 19.43 46.43 25.98
N ALA A 102 19.16 45.28 25.36
CA ALA A 102 19.42 45.02 23.94
C ALA A 102 18.16 45.22 23.11
N LEU A 103 18.24 45.95 22.01
CA LEU A 103 17.14 46.24 21.08
C LEU A 103 17.51 45.78 19.67
N LEU A 104 16.56 45.18 18.97
CA LEU A 104 16.67 44.79 17.57
C LEU A 104 16.27 45.97 16.69
N ALA A 105 17.21 46.53 15.92
CA ALA A 105 16.93 47.57 14.94
C ALA A 105 17.01 46.99 13.53
N ALA A 106 15.94 47.13 12.76
CA ALA A 106 15.92 46.80 11.34
C ALA A 106 16.51 47.97 10.52
N GLY A 107 17.60 47.73 9.80
CA GLY A 107 18.14 48.72 8.86
C GLY A 107 17.14 49.01 7.72
N ALA A 108 17.16 50.23 7.17
CA ALA A 108 16.27 50.67 6.10
C ALA A 108 16.44 49.93 4.75
N VAL A 109 17.29 48.91 4.69
CA VAL A 109 17.46 47.98 3.58
C VAL A 109 17.38 46.55 4.14
N ARG A 110 16.60 45.70 3.47
CA ARG A 110 15.94 44.49 3.98
C ARG A 110 16.87 43.31 4.40
N GLU A 111 18.18 43.50 4.55
CA GLU A 111 19.14 42.41 4.78
C GLU A 111 20.20 42.64 5.89
N ASP A 112 20.12 43.71 6.70
CA ASP A 112 21.13 43.97 7.75
C ASP A 112 20.42 44.24 9.10
N HIS A 113 20.12 43.18 9.87
CA HIS A 113 19.60 43.30 11.24
C HIS A 113 20.74 43.68 12.19
N ARG A 114 20.47 44.55 13.16
CA ARG A 114 21.47 44.92 14.18
C ARG A 114 20.93 44.78 15.59
N TRP A 115 21.75 44.21 16.46
CA TRP A 115 21.52 44.15 17.90
C TRP A 115 22.27 45.31 18.57
N LEU A 116 21.53 46.23 19.18
CA LEU A 116 22.10 47.39 19.85
C LEU A 116 21.90 47.28 21.37
N GLU A 117 22.98 47.32 22.13
CA GLU A 117 22.92 47.49 23.58
C GLU A 117 22.85 48.98 23.91
N VAL A 118 21.79 49.42 24.59
CA VAL A 118 21.57 50.81 25.01
C VAL A 118 21.57 50.89 26.53
N THR A 119 22.45 51.70 27.09
CA THR A 119 22.47 52.03 28.52
C THR A 119 22.41 53.54 28.72
N CYS A 120 21.74 54.01 29.77
CA CYS A 120 21.71 55.43 30.12
C CYS A 120 22.05 55.68 31.59
N GLN A 121 22.71 56.79 31.87
CA GLN A 121 23.02 57.24 33.23
C GLN A 121 22.67 58.73 33.40
N PRO A 122 22.11 59.15 34.55
CA PRO A 122 21.82 60.55 34.82
C PRO A 122 23.11 61.37 35.05
N LEU A 123 23.11 62.61 34.57
CA LEU A 123 24.20 63.58 34.79
C LEU A 123 23.83 64.52 35.95
N GLU A 124 24.71 64.61 36.94
CA GLU A 124 24.43 65.28 38.23
C GLU A 124 24.26 66.81 38.14
N ARG A 125 24.75 67.46 37.07
CA ARG A 125 24.84 68.93 37.02
C ARG A 125 23.67 69.65 36.34
N ASP A 126 22.88 68.99 35.47
CA ASP A 126 21.85 69.65 34.63
C ASP A 126 20.59 68.79 34.38
N GLY A 127 20.43 67.65 35.06
CA GLY A 127 19.27 66.76 34.88
C GLY A 127 19.23 65.99 33.55
N GLY A 128 20.26 66.13 32.71
CA GLY A 128 20.42 65.40 31.44
C GLY A 128 20.83 63.93 31.60
N LEU A 129 20.78 63.16 30.52
CA LEU A 129 21.15 61.74 30.48
C LEU A 129 22.35 61.52 29.54
N LEU A 130 23.29 60.67 29.96
CA LEU A 130 24.34 60.11 29.11
C LEU A 130 23.90 58.74 28.60
N TYR A 131 23.72 58.61 27.29
CA TYR A 131 23.48 57.35 26.59
C TYR A 131 24.78 56.75 26.08
N ARG A 132 24.91 55.43 26.25
CA ARG A 132 25.91 54.58 25.61
C ARG A 132 25.18 53.56 24.73
N VAL A 133 25.52 53.52 23.45
CA VAL A 133 24.97 52.59 22.46
C VAL A 133 26.10 51.79 21.82
N ALA A 134 26.09 50.47 21.97
CA ALA A 134 27.06 49.57 21.36
C ALA A 134 26.37 48.62 20.38
N ASP A 135 26.99 48.39 19.22
CA ASP A 135 26.57 47.35 18.28
C ASP A 135 27.14 46.00 18.73
N VAL A 136 26.26 45.06 19.11
CA VAL A 136 26.60 43.72 19.63
C VAL A 136 26.18 42.60 18.68
N THR A 137 25.88 42.94 17.41
CA THR A 137 25.34 42.01 16.40
C THR A 137 26.20 40.76 16.22
N ALA A 138 27.51 40.94 16.01
CA ALA A 138 28.43 39.84 15.77
C ALA A 138 28.57 38.86 16.96
N TRP A 139 28.35 39.32 18.18
CA TRP A 139 28.39 38.47 19.37
C TRP A 139 27.06 37.73 19.56
N ARG A 140 25.92 38.43 19.42
CA ARG A 140 24.59 37.83 19.56
C ARG A 140 24.27 36.81 18.48
N ASP A 141 24.66 37.06 17.24
CA ASP A 141 24.40 36.13 16.14
C ASP A 141 25.18 34.81 16.34
N ARG A 142 26.44 34.86 16.81
CA ARG A 142 27.23 33.66 17.12
C ARG A 142 26.66 32.84 18.28
N GLU A 143 26.16 33.51 19.31
CA GLU A 143 25.54 32.84 20.47
C GLU A 143 24.24 32.13 20.07
N LEU A 144 23.42 32.77 19.22
CA LEU A 144 22.20 32.19 18.68
C LEU A 144 22.50 31.02 17.73
N GLU A 145 23.48 31.15 16.84
CA GLU A 145 23.93 30.08 15.94
C GLU A 145 24.39 28.84 16.72
N ALA A 146 25.26 29.02 17.72
CA ALA A 146 25.74 27.92 18.56
C ALA A 146 24.61 27.22 19.33
N THR A 147 23.62 27.99 19.81
CA THR A 147 22.44 27.44 20.49
C THR A 147 21.56 26.65 19.52
N HIS A 148 21.32 27.18 18.32
CA HIS A 148 20.53 26.51 17.29
C HIS A 148 21.18 25.23 16.77
N GLU A 149 22.50 25.20 16.59
CA GLU A 149 23.24 24.00 16.18
C GLU A 149 23.19 22.91 17.26
N ALA A 150 23.40 23.27 18.53
CA ALA A 150 23.33 22.34 19.66
C ALA A 150 21.92 21.73 19.78
N ASP A 151 20.88 22.55 19.65
CA ASP A 151 19.49 22.09 19.66
C ASP A 151 19.14 21.24 18.44
N ALA A 152 19.69 21.56 17.26
CA ALA A 152 19.49 20.76 16.05
C ALA A 152 20.13 19.38 16.18
N LEU A 153 21.35 19.30 16.71
CA LEU A 153 22.05 18.03 16.94
C LEU A 153 21.31 17.17 17.98
N ARG A 154 20.87 17.77 19.09
CA ARG A 154 20.07 17.07 20.11
C ARG A 154 18.75 16.55 19.53
N ARG A 155 18.04 17.36 18.73
CA ARG A 155 16.81 16.91 18.05
C ARG A 155 17.06 15.77 17.07
N ALA A 156 18.16 15.81 16.31
CA ALA A 156 18.54 14.73 15.40
C ALA A 156 18.83 13.42 16.15
N GLN A 157 19.53 13.48 17.30
CA GLN A 157 19.82 12.31 18.14
C GLN A 157 18.57 11.71 18.78
N VAL A 158 17.69 12.55 19.35
CA VAL A 158 16.42 12.11 19.95
C VAL A 158 15.48 11.54 18.90
N SER A 159 15.30 12.22 17.77
CA SER A 159 14.43 11.76 16.68
C SER A 159 14.98 10.49 16.00
N GLY A 160 16.30 10.36 15.90
CA GLY A 160 16.97 9.19 15.35
C GLY A 160 17.10 8.04 16.33
N ARG A 161 16.63 8.17 17.59
CA ARG A 161 16.85 7.21 18.67
C ARG A 161 18.30 6.71 18.73
N MET A 162 19.23 7.66 18.68
CA MET A 162 20.65 7.37 18.65
C MET A 162 21.32 8.07 19.83
N GLY A 163 21.98 7.27 20.67
CA GLY A 163 22.79 7.76 21.78
C GLY A 163 24.27 7.61 21.46
N THR A 164 25.11 8.50 21.98
CA THR A 164 26.57 8.35 21.91
C THR A 164 27.10 7.78 23.22
N TRP A 165 28.20 7.06 23.12
CA TRP A 165 28.96 6.55 24.25
C TRP A 165 30.46 6.72 23.99
N GLU A 166 31.20 6.85 25.07
CA GLU A 166 32.65 6.93 25.07
C GLU A 166 33.19 6.05 26.20
N TRP A 167 34.23 5.28 25.94
CA TRP A 167 34.89 4.42 26.91
C TRP A 167 36.37 4.78 27.02
N HIS A 168 36.78 5.19 28.21
CA HIS A 168 38.17 5.42 28.58
C HIS A 168 38.77 4.11 29.10
N ILE A 169 39.57 3.45 28.28
CA ILE A 169 40.00 2.05 28.51
C ILE A 169 40.88 1.93 29.76
N ALA A 170 41.79 2.87 29.97
CA ALA A 170 42.71 2.84 31.11
C ALA A 170 42.01 3.05 32.47
N GLU A 171 40.90 3.80 32.48
CA GLU A 171 40.15 4.16 33.69
C GLU A 171 38.90 3.30 33.89
N ASP A 172 38.62 2.40 32.93
CA ASP A 172 37.36 1.67 32.75
C ASP A 172 36.11 2.55 32.94
N CYS A 173 36.18 3.79 32.48
CA CYS A 173 35.13 4.78 32.64
C CYS A 173 34.33 4.90 31.34
N VAL A 174 33.02 4.64 31.41
CA VAL A 174 32.11 4.76 30.27
C VAL A 174 31.20 5.96 30.47
N VAL A 175 31.25 6.91 29.53
CA VAL A 175 30.42 8.11 29.49
C VAL A 175 29.35 7.91 28.43
N TRP A 176 28.08 7.92 28.84
CA TRP A 176 26.94 7.88 27.94
C TRP A 176 26.30 9.26 27.81
N SER A 177 25.81 9.57 26.62
CA SER A 177 24.90 10.71 26.43
C SER A 177 23.61 10.53 27.23
N ASP A 178 22.98 11.63 27.64
CA ASP A 178 21.69 11.62 28.34
C ASP A 178 20.63 10.84 27.54
N THR A 179 20.63 11.01 26.21
CA THR A 179 19.74 10.28 25.28
C THR A 179 19.94 8.77 25.35
N LEU A 180 21.18 8.28 25.50
CA LEU A 180 21.45 6.85 25.66
C LEU A 180 21.02 6.34 27.03
N LEU A 181 21.31 7.08 28.10
CA LEU A 181 20.86 6.76 29.45
C LEU A 181 19.34 6.62 29.52
N GLU A 182 18.61 7.58 28.95
CA GLU A 182 17.15 7.55 28.86
C GLU A 182 16.62 6.32 28.10
N MET A 183 17.26 5.92 26.99
CA MET A 183 16.88 4.71 26.25
C MET A 183 16.97 3.44 27.09
N PHE A 184 17.99 3.37 27.95
CA PHE A 184 18.21 2.27 28.89
C PHE A 184 17.41 2.42 30.20
N GLY A 185 16.64 3.51 30.35
CA GLY A 185 15.84 3.78 31.53
C GLY A 185 16.65 4.23 32.74
N LEU A 186 17.87 4.73 32.51
CA LEU A 186 18.79 5.22 33.53
C LEU A 186 18.67 6.75 33.69
N PRO A 187 18.85 7.30 34.92
CA PRO A 187 18.86 8.73 35.13
C PRO A 187 20.02 9.44 34.39
N PRO A 188 19.82 10.68 33.90
CA PRO A 188 20.92 11.52 33.38
C PRO A 188 22.07 11.65 34.38
N GLY A 189 23.31 11.62 33.87
CA GLY A 189 24.52 11.68 34.70
C GLY A 189 24.88 10.38 35.45
N THR A 190 24.17 9.27 35.21
CA THR A 190 24.58 7.95 35.73
C THR A 190 25.94 7.57 35.16
N ARG A 191 26.89 7.23 36.04
CA ARG A 191 28.21 6.73 35.63
C ARG A 191 28.11 5.26 35.26
N MET A 192 28.76 4.88 34.18
CA MET A 192 28.80 3.50 33.67
C MET A 192 30.25 3.02 33.61
N ASP A 193 30.42 1.70 33.68
CA ASP A 193 31.64 0.98 33.34
C ASP A 193 31.28 -0.17 32.37
N PHE A 194 32.28 -0.87 31.85
CA PHE A 194 32.02 -1.98 30.92
C PHE A 194 31.26 -3.13 31.59
N GLY A 195 31.52 -3.42 32.87
CA GLY A 195 30.85 -4.47 33.62
C GLY A 195 29.35 -4.22 33.79
N SER A 196 28.98 -2.97 34.09
CA SER A 196 27.61 -2.50 34.26
C SER A 196 26.85 -2.56 32.94
N TYR A 197 27.48 -2.15 31.83
CA TYR A 197 26.92 -2.35 30.50
C TYR A 197 26.72 -3.83 30.17
N ALA A 198 27.74 -4.67 30.40
CA ALA A 198 27.68 -6.11 30.14
C ALA A 198 26.55 -6.81 30.92
N SER A 199 26.22 -6.32 32.11
CA SER A 199 25.10 -6.85 32.92
C SER A 199 23.71 -6.56 32.33
N LEU A 200 23.60 -5.56 31.45
CA LEU A 200 22.37 -5.18 30.77
C LEU A 200 22.18 -5.93 29.45
N VAL A 201 23.25 -6.51 28.89
CA VAL A 201 23.22 -7.31 27.65
C VAL A 201 22.59 -8.67 27.93
N HIS A 202 21.77 -9.16 27.00
CA HIS A 202 21.18 -10.49 27.09
C HIS A 202 22.26 -11.59 27.16
N PRO A 203 22.14 -12.61 28.04
CA PRO A 203 23.21 -13.58 28.27
C PRO A 203 23.71 -14.30 27.01
N GLU A 204 22.82 -14.59 26.05
CA GLU A 204 23.17 -15.24 24.78
C GLU A 204 24.01 -14.35 23.84
N ASP A 205 23.92 -13.03 23.98
CA ASP A 205 24.55 -12.08 23.04
C ASP A 205 25.91 -11.58 23.56
N LEU A 206 26.20 -11.78 24.84
CA LEU A 206 27.40 -11.24 25.50
C LEU A 206 28.70 -11.77 24.89
N ALA A 207 28.73 -13.04 24.48
CA ALA A 207 29.88 -13.65 23.83
C ALA A 207 30.21 -12.96 22.50
N THR A 208 29.18 -12.64 21.71
CA THR A 208 29.32 -11.94 20.43
C THR A 208 29.83 -10.51 20.62
N VAL A 209 29.28 -9.78 21.60
CA VAL A 209 29.72 -8.41 21.91
C VAL A 209 31.19 -8.37 22.29
N ARG A 210 31.64 -9.27 23.18
CA ARG A 210 33.05 -9.34 23.60
C ARG A 210 33.99 -9.67 22.44
N ALA A 211 33.63 -10.68 21.64
CA ALA A 211 34.44 -11.07 20.49
C ALA A 211 34.61 -9.93 19.47
N ALA A 212 33.53 -9.17 19.20
CA ALA A 212 33.57 -8.02 18.29
C ALA A 212 34.50 -6.91 18.81
N LEU A 213 34.45 -6.59 20.11
CA LEU A 213 35.32 -5.60 20.73
C LEU A 213 36.78 -6.05 20.74
N GLU A 214 37.06 -7.31 21.10
CA GLU A 214 38.41 -7.88 21.13
C GLU A 214 39.07 -7.90 19.74
N GLU A 215 38.32 -8.27 18.69
CA GLU A 215 38.81 -8.22 17.31
C GLU A 215 39.15 -6.80 16.87
N ALA A 216 38.28 -5.84 17.20
CA ALA A 216 38.51 -4.44 16.85
C ALA A 216 39.69 -3.81 17.62
N MET A 217 39.90 -4.20 18.88
CA MET A 217 41.10 -3.81 19.63
C MET A 217 42.38 -4.36 19.00
N ARG A 218 42.37 -5.59 18.46
CA ARG A 218 43.54 -6.18 17.78
C ARG A 218 43.80 -5.59 16.40
N SER A 219 42.75 -5.36 15.63
CA SER A 219 42.86 -4.92 14.24
C SER A 219 42.98 -3.40 14.08
N GLY A 220 42.59 -2.63 15.10
CA GLY A 220 42.51 -1.17 15.04
C GLY A 220 41.39 -0.65 14.14
N ALA A 221 40.50 -1.52 13.65
CA ALA A 221 39.36 -1.16 12.83
C ALA A 221 38.14 -0.80 13.69
N GLY A 222 37.18 -0.06 13.11
CA GLY A 222 35.88 0.13 13.72
C GLY A 222 35.12 -1.19 13.89
N PHE A 223 34.22 -1.24 14.87
CA PHE A 223 33.36 -2.39 15.13
C PHE A 223 31.89 -2.04 14.95
N SER A 224 31.11 -3.07 14.59
CA SER A 224 29.66 -3.03 14.67
C SER A 224 29.14 -4.35 15.22
N TYR A 225 28.17 -4.27 16.12
CA TYR A 225 27.45 -5.44 16.61
C TYR A 225 26.02 -5.10 16.99
N THR A 226 25.16 -6.11 16.97
CA THR A 226 23.77 -6.00 17.41
C THR A 226 23.57 -6.89 18.63
N HIS A 227 22.87 -6.40 19.65
CA HIS A 227 22.61 -7.16 20.88
C HIS A 227 21.26 -6.80 21.49
N ARG A 228 20.73 -7.71 22.31
CA ARG A 228 19.54 -7.47 23.14
C ARG A 228 19.94 -6.88 24.48
N VAL A 229 19.08 -5.99 24.99
CA VAL A 229 19.19 -5.39 26.32
C VAL A 229 17.99 -5.77 27.16
N VAL A 230 18.26 -6.19 28.40
CA VAL A 230 17.26 -6.51 29.42
C VAL A 230 17.11 -5.31 30.36
N VAL A 231 16.11 -4.46 30.09
CA VAL A 231 15.85 -3.29 30.94
C VAL A 231 15.06 -3.74 32.18
N ALA A 232 15.75 -3.75 33.33
CA ALA A 232 15.22 -3.84 34.70
C ALA A 232 13.77 -4.39 34.83
N GLY A 233 13.61 -5.70 34.64
CA GLY A 233 12.37 -6.42 34.95
C GLY A 233 11.20 -6.22 33.97
N ARG A 234 11.38 -5.51 32.85
CA ARG A 234 10.32 -5.33 31.83
C ARG A 234 10.64 -6.12 30.57
N ARG A 235 9.73 -7.04 30.20
CA ARG A 235 9.53 -7.42 28.80
C ARG A 235 8.70 -6.32 28.12
N PRO A 236 9.01 -5.90 26.89
CA PRO A 236 9.88 -6.59 25.92
C PRO A 236 11.36 -6.19 25.97
N GLU A 237 12.21 -7.13 25.59
CA GLU A 237 13.63 -6.92 25.28
C GLU A 237 13.79 -5.88 24.15
N ARG A 238 14.83 -5.04 24.23
CA ARG A 238 15.16 -4.06 23.19
C ARG A 238 16.40 -4.48 22.42
N TRP A 239 16.43 -4.16 21.14
CA TRP A 239 17.55 -4.43 20.25
C TRP A 239 18.33 -3.14 20.00
N PHE A 240 19.64 -3.20 20.22
CA PHE A 240 20.55 -2.11 19.93
C PHE A 240 21.57 -2.53 18.88
N GLU A 241 21.77 -1.66 17.91
CA GLU A 241 22.93 -1.69 17.01
C GLU A 241 23.96 -0.71 17.54
N CYS A 242 25.18 -1.20 17.78
CA CYS A 242 26.29 -0.39 18.28
C CYS A 242 27.38 -0.34 17.25
N PHE A 243 27.84 0.87 16.94
CA PHE A 243 29.02 1.14 16.13
C PHE A 243 30.04 1.89 16.97
N GLY A 244 31.32 1.60 16.81
CA GLY A 244 32.37 2.36 17.48
C GLY A 244 33.73 2.21 16.84
N GLU A 245 34.64 3.13 17.19
CA GLU A 245 36.02 3.15 16.75
C GLU A 245 36.94 3.35 17.95
N PHE A 246 38.16 2.84 17.83
CA PHE A 246 39.21 3.01 18.84
C PHE A 246 40.10 4.21 18.49
N VAL A 247 40.40 5.01 19.51
CA VAL A 247 41.42 6.04 19.48
C VAL A 247 42.69 5.46 20.09
N LEU A 248 43.76 5.44 19.29
CA LEU A 248 45.07 4.92 19.68
C LEU A 248 45.97 6.05 20.20
N ASP A 249 46.91 5.71 21.08
CA ASP A 249 48.00 6.60 21.47
C ASP A 249 49.17 6.58 20.47
N GLY A 250 50.24 7.30 20.78
CA GLY A 250 51.44 7.39 19.94
C GLY A 250 52.21 6.08 19.75
N ASP A 251 51.96 5.08 20.61
CA ASP A 251 52.58 3.75 20.55
C ASP A 251 51.65 2.72 19.88
N GLY A 252 50.48 3.15 19.37
CA GLY A 252 49.50 2.29 18.72
C GLY A 252 48.61 1.53 19.70
N THR A 253 48.63 1.88 20.98
CA THR A 253 47.81 1.23 22.02
C THR A 253 46.43 1.90 22.09
N PRO A 254 45.31 1.14 22.09
CA PRO A 254 43.98 1.71 22.27
C PRO A 254 43.83 2.38 23.65
N VAL A 255 43.50 3.68 23.66
CA VAL A 255 43.30 4.45 24.90
C VAL A 255 41.85 4.84 25.14
N ARG A 256 41.07 5.05 24.08
CA ARG A 256 39.64 5.38 24.15
C ARG A 256 38.87 4.64 23.05
N ALA A 257 37.59 4.41 23.27
CA ALA A 257 36.65 4.01 22.23
C ALA A 257 35.46 4.98 22.23
N LEU A 258 34.99 5.34 21.05
CA LEU A 258 33.85 6.24 20.90
C LEU A 258 32.89 5.68 19.85
N GLY A 259 31.60 5.90 20.06
CA GLY A 259 30.61 5.29 19.19
C GLY A 259 29.18 5.73 19.42
N THR A 260 28.30 5.08 18.69
CA THR A 260 26.86 5.30 18.71
C THR A 260 26.14 4.00 19.04
N ALA A 261 24.99 4.12 19.70
CA ALA A 261 24.06 3.04 19.93
C ALA A 261 22.68 3.47 19.41
N HIS A 262 22.09 2.67 18.54
CA HIS A 262 20.80 2.93 17.90
C HIS A 262 19.78 1.87 18.32
N ASP A 263 18.62 2.30 18.82
CA ASP A 263 17.52 1.40 19.16
C ASP A 263 16.77 0.97 17.89
N ILE A 264 17.10 -0.24 17.40
CA ILE A 264 16.52 -0.85 16.20
C ILE A 264 15.28 -1.70 16.52
N THR A 265 14.75 -1.68 17.76
CA THR A 265 13.63 -2.54 18.18
C THR A 265 12.39 -2.35 17.30
N GLY A 266 12.06 -1.10 16.98
CA GLY A 266 10.92 -0.77 16.11
C GLY A 266 11.14 -1.24 14.68
N ALA A 267 12.32 -0.98 14.11
CA ALA A 267 12.67 -1.39 12.76
C ALA A 267 12.66 -2.92 12.59
N ARG A 268 13.21 -3.65 13.58
CA ARG A 268 13.15 -5.12 13.60
C ARG A 268 11.74 -5.65 13.76
N ARG A 269 10.91 -5.08 14.63
CA ARG A 269 9.50 -5.48 14.75
C ARG A 269 8.75 -5.34 13.44
N VAL A 270 8.92 -4.19 12.76
CA VAL A 270 8.32 -3.97 11.44
C VAL A 270 8.86 -4.97 10.42
N HIS A 271 10.17 -5.24 10.43
CA HIS A 271 10.77 -6.24 9.55
C HIS A 271 10.24 -7.66 9.81
N ASP A 272 10.11 -8.07 11.07
CA ASP A 272 9.58 -9.36 11.48
C ASP A 272 8.08 -9.47 11.17
N GLU A 273 7.31 -8.40 11.35
CA GLU A 273 5.90 -8.31 10.96
C GLU A 273 5.75 -8.38 9.44
N LEU A 274 6.60 -7.68 8.67
CA LEU A 274 6.63 -7.78 7.21
C LEU A 274 7.00 -9.20 6.75
N ARG A 275 7.94 -9.85 7.43
CA ARG A 275 8.31 -11.25 7.15
C ARG A 275 7.16 -12.21 7.49
N ALA A 276 6.50 -12.01 8.62
CA ALA A 276 5.33 -12.78 9.01
C ALA A 276 4.17 -12.56 8.02
N LEU A 277 3.89 -11.33 7.59
CA LEU A 277 2.89 -11.04 6.55
C LEU A 277 3.25 -11.65 5.19
N ALA A 278 4.54 -11.72 4.87
CA ALA A 278 5.01 -12.29 3.60
C ALA A 278 4.93 -13.81 3.55
N GLU A 279 5.04 -14.51 4.69
CA GLU A 279 5.19 -15.98 4.74
C GLU A 279 4.12 -16.71 5.58
N GLN A 280 3.29 -16.01 6.36
CA GLN A 280 2.27 -16.60 7.22
C GLN A 280 0.86 -16.14 6.86
N ASP A 281 -0.11 -17.02 7.09
CA ASP A 281 -1.54 -16.70 6.99
C ASP A 281 -2.00 -15.98 8.28
N PRO A 282 -2.57 -14.77 8.18
CA PRO A 282 -2.89 -13.94 9.35
C PRO A 282 -4.01 -14.51 10.23
N LEU A 283 -4.85 -15.40 9.69
CA LEU A 283 -5.96 -16.00 10.44
C LEU A 283 -5.48 -17.20 11.29
N THR A 284 -4.69 -18.09 10.69
CA THR A 284 -4.32 -19.38 11.26
C THR A 284 -2.90 -19.43 11.83
N GLY A 285 -2.02 -18.50 11.42
CA GLY A 285 -0.60 -18.48 11.77
C GLY A 285 0.22 -19.61 11.12
N LEU A 286 -0.37 -20.35 10.18
CA LEU A 286 0.34 -21.34 9.36
C LEU A 286 1.12 -20.65 8.23
N ALA A 287 1.93 -21.41 7.49
CA ALA A 287 2.52 -20.90 6.26
C ALA A 287 1.43 -20.43 5.28
N ASN A 288 1.63 -19.32 4.59
CA ASN A 288 0.72 -18.91 3.52
C ASN A 288 1.06 -19.63 2.20
N ARG A 289 0.23 -19.43 1.17
CA ARG A 289 0.44 -19.99 -0.19
C ARG A 289 1.87 -19.81 -0.68
N ARG A 290 2.41 -18.59 -0.58
CA ARG A 290 3.76 -18.25 -1.05
C ARG A 290 4.85 -19.04 -0.33
N ALA A 291 4.73 -19.22 1.00
CA ALA A 291 5.68 -20.01 1.77
C ALA A 291 5.60 -21.52 1.48
N VAL A 292 4.39 -22.07 1.27
CA VAL A 292 4.22 -23.48 0.87
C VAL A 292 4.84 -23.73 -0.50
N THR A 293 4.55 -22.89 -1.50
CA THR A 293 5.13 -23.00 -2.85
C THR A 293 6.65 -22.94 -2.80
N ARG A 294 7.22 -21.98 -2.06
CA ARG A 294 8.68 -21.83 -1.91
C ARG A 294 9.32 -23.04 -1.24
N GLU A 295 8.68 -23.65 -0.25
CA GLU A 295 9.20 -24.87 0.38
C GLU A 295 9.18 -26.04 -0.61
N LEU A 296 8.12 -26.19 -1.41
CA LEU A 296 8.04 -27.22 -2.44
C LEU A 296 9.10 -27.03 -3.53
N GLU A 297 9.26 -25.80 -4.05
CA GLU A 297 10.33 -25.43 -4.98
C GLU A 297 11.72 -25.76 -4.43
N ARG A 298 11.98 -25.43 -3.16
CA ARG A 298 13.26 -25.70 -2.51
C ARG A 298 13.54 -27.20 -2.43
N ARG A 299 12.52 -28.04 -2.17
CA ARG A 299 12.65 -29.50 -2.11
C ARG A 299 12.94 -30.09 -3.50
N LEU A 300 12.20 -29.63 -4.51
CA LEU A 300 12.38 -30.05 -5.91
C LEU A 300 13.76 -29.64 -6.44
N GLY A 301 14.19 -28.39 -6.18
CA GLY A 301 15.50 -27.89 -6.59
C GLY A 301 16.68 -28.61 -5.92
N ALA A 302 16.45 -29.22 -4.74
CA ALA A 302 17.43 -30.09 -4.08
C ALA A 302 17.42 -31.54 -4.61
N GLY A 303 16.61 -31.86 -5.62
CA GLY A 303 16.41 -33.21 -6.14
C GLY A 303 15.68 -34.14 -5.17
N GLY A 304 14.93 -33.57 -4.21
CA GLY A 304 14.18 -34.33 -3.22
C GLY A 304 12.94 -35.00 -3.80
N SER A 305 12.49 -36.07 -3.14
CA SER A 305 11.20 -36.71 -3.37
C SER A 305 10.28 -36.57 -2.16
N GLY A 306 9.00 -36.80 -2.35
CA GLY A 306 8.00 -36.76 -1.29
C GLY A 306 6.58 -36.72 -1.85
N ALA A 307 5.65 -36.17 -1.05
CA ALA A 307 4.27 -35.97 -1.47
C ALA A 307 3.73 -34.60 -1.03
N LEU A 308 2.80 -34.08 -1.83
CA LEU A 308 1.97 -32.92 -1.53
C LEU A 308 0.55 -33.39 -1.24
N LEU A 309 -0.02 -32.92 -0.14
CA LEU A 309 -1.44 -33.07 0.18
C LEU A 309 -2.12 -31.73 -0.03
N LEU A 310 -3.25 -31.73 -0.71
CA LEU A 310 -4.16 -30.60 -0.82
C LEU A 310 -5.46 -30.97 -0.12
N LEU A 311 -5.85 -30.18 0.88
CA LEU A 311 -7.00 -30.42 1.74
C LEU A 311 -8.00 -29.28 1.58
N ASP A 312 -9.28 -29.62 1.52
CA ASP A 312 -10.38 -28.66 1.40
C ASP A 312 -11.51 -29.03 2.36
N LEU A 313 -11.98 -28.05 3.13
CA LEU A 313 -13.07 -28.28 4.08
C LEU A 313 -14.38 -28.37 3.31
N ASP A 314 -15.04 -29.52 3.43
CA ASP A 314 -16.34 -29.71 2.84
C ASP A 314 -17.37 -28.80 3.53
N ASN A 315 -18.18 -28.11 2.73
CA ASN A 315 -19.31 -27.30 3.19
C ASN A 315 -18.91 -26.17 4.16
N PHE A 316 -17.66 -25.68 4.11
CA PHE A 316 -17.23 -24.55 4.95
C PHE A 316 -18.00 -23.25 4.64
N LYS A 317 -18.37 -23.04 3.38
CA LYS A 317 -19.26 -21.94 2.97
C LYS A 317 -20.58 -21.96 3.77
N ASP A 318 -21.22 -23.13 3.90
CA ASP A 318 -22.45 -23.28 4.70
C ASP A 318 -22.27 -22.87 6.17
N VAL A 319 -21.08 -23.14 6.75
CA VAL A 319 -20.77 -22.73 8.13
C VAL A 319 -20.69 -21.21 8.24
N ASN A 320 -20.03 -20.54 7.29
CA ASN A 320 -19.95 -19.08 7.26
C ASN A 320 -21.32 -18.45 7.04
N ASP A 321 -22.10 -18.98 6.11
CA ASP A 321 -23.38 -18.42 5.70
C ASP A 321 -24.44 -18.58 6.81
N LEU A 322 -24.44 -19.72 7.51
CA LEU A 322 -25.44 -19.99 8.55
C LEU A 322 -25.07 -19.39 9.91
N ARG A 323 -23.77 -19.19 10.21
CA ARG A 323 -23.29 -18.88 11.58
C ARG A 323 -22.38 -17.65 11.66
N GLY A 324 -22.07 -17.04 10.52
CA GLY A 324 -21.24 -15.85 10.41
C GLY A 324 -19.74 -16.13 10.43
N HIS A 325 -18.98 -15.24 9.79
CA HIS A 325 -17.52 -15.37 9.64
C HIS A 325 -16.76 -15.51 10.95
N ALA A 326 -17.21 -14.91 12.06
CA ALA A 326 -16.53 -15.06 13.35
C ALA A 326 -16.50 -16.52 13.85
N VAL A 327 -17.53 -17.32 13.52
CA VAL A 327 -17.58 -18.76 13.84
C VAL A 327 -16.68 -19.54 12.89
N GLY A 328 -16.70 -19.22 11.59
CA GLY A 328 -15.80 -19.80 10.59
C GLY A 328 -14.33 -19.54 10.90
N ASP A 329 -13.97 -18.32 11.29
CA ASP A 329 -12.61 -17.94 11.70
C ASP A 329 -12.14 -18.75 12.91
N ARG A 330 -13.01 -18.95 13.90
CA ARG A 330 -12.71 -19.76 15.07
C ARG A 330 -12.53 -21.23 14.69
N LEU A 331 -13.39 -21.74 13.82
CA LEU A 331 -13.27 -23.09 13.25
C LEU A 331 -11.93 -23.26 12.54
N MET A 332 -11.55 -22.32 11.67
CA MET A 332 -10.28 -22.35 10.94
C MET A 332 -9.06 -22.33 11.86
N LYS A 333 -9.09 -21.54 12.94
CA LYS A 333 -8.04 -21.54 13.96
C LYS A 333 -7.94 -22.87 14.70
N THR A 334 -9.07 -23.45 15.10
CA THR A 334 -9.12 -24.75 15.77
C THR A 334 -8.63 -25.86 14.85
N LEU A 335 -9.07 -25.85 13.58
CA LEU A 335 -8.66 -26.81 12.57
C LEU A 335 -7.15 -26.72 12.30
N ALA A 336 -6.63 -25.51 12.08
CA ALA A 336 -5.20 -25.29 11.86
C ALA A 336 -4.36 -25.85 13.01
N GLY A 337 -4.81 -25.65 14.26
CA GLY A 337 -4.18 -26.23 15.44
C GLY A 337 -4.21 -27.76 15.44
N ALA A 338 -5.36 -28.36 15.09
CA ALA A 338 -5.52 -29.82 15.04
C ALA A 338 -4.66 -30.46 13.95
N LEU A 339 -4.68 -29.91 12.74
CA LEU A 339 -3.84 -30.39 11.63
C LEU A 339 -2.35 -30.26 11.97
N ARG A 340 -1.92 -29.11 12.49
CA ARG A 340 -0.52 -28.88 12.89
C ARG A 340 -0.06 -29.85 13.98
N SER A 341 -0.92 -30.22 14.94
CA SER A 341 -0.56 -31.14 16.03
C SER A 341 -0.28 -32.57 15.58
N ARG A 342 -0.74 -32.95 14.37
CA ARG A 342 -0.54 -34.27 13.77
C ARG A 342 0.70 -34.34 12.89
N LEU A 343 1.37 -33.22 12.66
CA LEU A 343 2.52 -33.11 11.76
C LEU A 343 3.78 -32.80 12.56
N SER A 344 4.92 -33.32 12.10
CA SER A 344 6.22 -33.12 12.74
C SER A 344 7.25 -32.65 11.71
N PRO A 345 8.23 -31.80 12.08
CA PRO A 345 9.33 -31.48 11.19
C PRO A 345 10.00 -32.75 10.64
N PRO A 346 10.30 -32.85 9.33
CA PRO A 346 10.38 -31.77 8.35
C PRO A 346 9.09 -31.46 7.56
N GLN A 347 7.94 -31.99 7.98
CA GLN A 347 6.64 -31.75 7.31
C GLN A 347 6.20 -30.29 7.50
N THR A 348 5.67 -29.69 6.44
CA THR A 348 5.24 -28.27 6.45
C THR A 348 3.77 -28.19 6.10
N ILE A 349 2.99 -27.47 6.91
CA ILE A 349 1.58 -27.17 6.64
C ILE A 349 1.36 -25.68 6.43
N GLY A 350 0.55 -25.35 5.44
CA GLY A 350 0.09 -24.00 5.18
C GLY A 350 -1.36 -23.90 4.75
N ARG A 351 -1.90 -22.69 4.78
CA ARG A 351 -3.22 -22.35 4.26
C ARG A 351 -3.03 -21.61 2.92
N LEU A 352 -3.65 -22.14 1.86
CA LEU A 352 -3.52 -21.56 0.53
C LEU A 352 -4.48 -20.39 0.28
N GLY A 353 -5.60 -20.36 1.01
CA GLY A 353 -6.67 -19.37 0.92
C GLY A 353 -8.01 -20.01 1.26
N GLY A 354 -9.02 -19.22 1.66
CA GLY A 354 -10.36 -19.75 1.93
C GLY A 354 -10.37 -20.94 2.91
N ASP A 355 -10.87 -22.07 2.45
CA ASP A 355 -10.95 -23.39 3.09
C ASP A 355 -9.83 -24.36 2.64
N GLU A 356 -8.85 -23.91 1.88
CA GLU A 356 -7.79 -24.77 1.34
C GLU A 356 -6.53 -24.78 2.22
N PHE A 357 -6.03 -25.98 2.51
CA PHE A 357 -4.76 -26.22 3.19
C PHE A 357 -3.86 -27.11 2.33
N ALA A 358 -2.55 -26.97 2.52
CA ALA A 358 -1.57 -27.82 1.86
C ALA A 358 -0.55 -28.35 2.86
N VAL A 359 -0.13 -29.59 2.68
CA VAL A 359 0.92 -30.23 3.48
C VAL A 359 2.00 -30.79 2.56
N VAL A 360 3.24 -30.35 2.76
CA VAL A 360 4.42 -30.91 2.10
C VAL A 360 5.02 -31.98 3.00
N LEU A 361 5.14 -33.20 2.48
CA LEU A 361 5.68 -34.38 3.16
C LEU A 361 6.98 -34.85 2.48
N PRO A 362 8.16 -34.39 2.96
CA PRO A 362 9.43 -34.80 2.38
C PRO A 362 9.74 -36.28 2.63
N GLY A 363 10.15 -36.99 1.59
CA GLY A 363 10.58 -38.38 1.65
C GLY A 363 9.45 -39.41 1.83
N CYS A 364 8.18 -38.99 1.73
CA CYS A 364 7.03 -39.90 1.79
C CYS A 364 6.60 -40.35 0.39
N SER A 365 6.32 -41.65 0.25
CA SER A 365 5.56 -42.20 -0.88
C SER A 365 4.08 -41.81 -0.83
N ALA A 366 3.35 -42.00 -1.92
CA ALA A 366 1.91 -41.79 -2.05
C ALA A 366 1.13 -42.60 -1.00
N ALA A 367 1.54 -43.85 -0.77
CA ALA A 367 0.90 -44.72 0.21
C ALA A 367 1.09 -44.21 1.65
N GLU A 368 2.31 -43.77 2.00
CA GLU A 368 2.60 -43.18 3.32
C GLU A 368 1.89 -41.84 3.49
N ALA A 369 1.86 -41.02 2.43
CA ALA A 369 1.17 -39.75 2.40
C ALA A 369 -0.35 -39.91 2.54
N ALA A 370 -0.94 -40.97 1.97
CA ALA A 370 -2.34 -41.31 2.14
C ALA A 370 -2.67 -41.67 3.60
N VAL A 371 -1.80 -42.41 4.29
CA VAL A 371 -1.95 -42.70 5.73
C VAL A 371 -1.92 -41.43 6.56
N VAL A 372 -1.00 -40.49 6.25
CA VAL A 372 -0.96 -39.17 6.91
C VAL A 372 -2.25 -38.40 6.62
N ALA A 373 -2.71 -38.37 5.37
CA ALA A 373 -3.93 -37.69 4.95
C ALA A 373 -5.19 -38.25 5.65
N ASP A 374 -5.29 -39.58 5.82
CA ASP A 374 -6.38 -40.21 6.57
C ASP A 374 -6.34 -39.80 8.04
N GLY A 375 -5.15 -39.79 8.66
CA GLY A 375 -4.96 -39.32 10.02
C GLY A 375 -5.35 -37.84 10.22
N LEU A 376 -5.08 -36.99 9.22
CA LEU A 376 -5.53 -35.60 9.20
C LEU A 376 -7.05 -35.51 9.08
N ARG A 377 -7.66 -36.27 8.15
CA ARG A 377 -9.13 -36.33 7.98
C ARG A 377 -9.82 -36.75 9.27
N ASP A 378 -9.35 -37.79 9.92
CA ASP A 378 -9.92 -38.29 11.18
C ASP A 378 -9.72 -37.29 12.33
N ALA A 379 -8.62 -36.53 12.33
CA ALA A 379 -8.41 -35.44 13.26
C ALA A 379 -9.42 -34.30 13.05
N VAL A 380 -9.80 -33.99 11.81
CA VAL A 380 -10.88 -33.03 11.51
C VAL A 380 -12.22 -33.55 12.00
N ALA A 381 -12.55 -34.80 11.68
CA ALA A 381 -13.82 -35.43 12.03
C ALA A 381 -14.04 -35.57 13.55
N SER A 382 -12.96 -35.64 14.34
CA SER A 382 -13.00 -35.75 15.81
C SER A 382 -13.02 -34.41 16.54
N LEU A 383 -13.03 -33.27 15.82
CA LEU A 383 -13.10 -31.96 16.45
C LEU A 383 -14.44 -31.78 17.19
N PRO A 384 -14.40 -31.37 18.48
CA PRO A 384 -15.62 -31.10 19.25
C PRO A 384 -16.24 -29.78 18.76
N LEU A 385 -17.07 -29.86 17.73
CA LEU A 385 -17.84 -28.74 17.18
C LEU A 385 -19.05 -28.43 18.09
N VAL A 386 -18.81 -28.09 19.36
CA VAL A 386 -19.86 -27.86 20.37
C VAL A 386 -20.65 -26.55 20.10
N ALA A 387 -20.17 -25.70 19.19
CA ALA A 387 -20.82 -24.43 18.84
C ALA A 387 -21.53 -24.43 17.46
N ALA A 388 -21.34 -25.47 16.65
CA ALA A 388 -21.91 -25.58 15.31
C ALA A 388 -22.52 -26.97 15.17
N SER A 389 -23.85 -27.08 15.10
CA SER A 389 -24.58 -28.33 14.83
C SER A 389 -24.32 -28.92 13.42
N ALA A 390 -23.14 -28.69 12.85
CA ALA A 390 -22.70 -29.10 11.54
C ALA A 390 -21.44 -29.96 11.68
N HIS A 391 -21.46 -31.15 11.07
CA HIS A 391 -20.28 -31.98 10.94
C HIS A 391 -19.44 -31.45 9.77
N VAL A 392 -18.26 -30.92 10.06
CA VAL A 392 -17.30 -30.47 9.03
C VAL A 392 -16.38 -31.64 8.69
N THR A 393 -16.28 -31.94 7.40
CA THR A 393 -15.38 -32.96 6.87
C THR A 393 -14.31 -32.33 5.99
N VAL A 394 -13.33 -33.12 5.57
CA VAL A 394 -12.26 -32.64 4.68
C VAL A 394 -12.06 -33.64 3.56
N SER A 395 -11.96 -33.11 2.35
CA SER A 395 -11.55 -33.85 1.16
C SER A 395 -10.07 -33.59 0.90
N THR A 396 -9.32 -34.64 0.58
CA THR A 396 -7.86 -34.56 0.39
C THR A 396 -7.44 -35.19 -0.94
N GLY A 397 -6.68 -34.44 -1.73
CA GLY A 397 -5.90 -34.93 -2.87
C GLY A 397 -4.44 -35.14 -2.48
N VAL A 398 -3.83 -36.24 -2.93
CA VAL A 398 -2.42 -36.58 -2.66
C VAL A 398 -1.68 -36.72 -3.98
N ALA A 399 -0.54 -36.04 -4.16
CA ALA A 399 0.34 -36.24 -5.30
C ALA A 399 1.79 -36.43 -4.86
N GLU A 400 2.46 -37.46 -5.42
CA GLU A 400 3.91 -37.60 -5.27
C GLU A 400 4.65 -36.53 -6.07
N TYR A 401 5.86 -36.21 -5.61
CA TYR A 401 6.82 -35.41 -6.33
C TYR A 401 8.20 -36.05 -6.28
N GLY A 402 8.97 -35.87 -7.35
CA GLY A 402 10.33 -36.38 -7.47
C GLY A 402 11.27 -35.42 -8.19
N SER A 403 12.49 -35.90 -8.43
CA SER A 403 13.50 -35.16 -9.17
C SER A 403 13.04 -34.93 -10.62
N GLY A 404 13.02 -33.68 -11.05
CA GLY A 404 12.61 -33.27 -12.40
C GLY A 404 11.19 -32.73 -12.52
N ASP A 405 10.37 -32.83 -11.46
CA ASP A 405 9.04 -32.23 -11.43
C ASP A 405 9.12 -30.72 -11.14
N THR A 406 8.10 -29.97 -11.60
CA THR A 406 7.89 -28.57 -11.20
C THR A 406 6.81 -28.48 -10.12
N TRP A 407 6.85 -27.44 -9.29
CA TRP A 407 5.87 -27.28 -8.23
C TRP A 407 4.46 -27.08 -8.80
N GLU A 408 4.32 -26.46 -9.98
CA GLU A 408 3.05 -26.29 -10.69
C GLU A 408 2.46 -27.65 -11.07
N LEU A 409 3.28 -28.56 -11.61
CA LEU A 409 2.84 -29.90 -11.97
C LEU A 409 2.36 -30.67 -10.74
N VAL A 410 3.14 -30.65 -9.65
CA VAL A 410 2.81 -31.36 -8.40
C VAL A 410 1.52 -30.81 -7.79
N LEU A 411 1.37 -29.49 -7.73
CA LEU A 411 0.14 -28.84 -7.25
C LEU A 411 -1.06 -29.21 -8.14
N ALA A 412 -0.89 -29.18 -9.46
CA ALA A 412 -1.93 -29.51 -10.40
C ALA A 412 -2.36 -30.99 -10.32
N ASN A 413 -1.44 -31.90 -10.00
CA ASN A 413 -1.74 -33.32 -9.75
C ASN A 413 -2.50 -33.51 -8.43
N ALA A 414 -2.11 -32.81 -7.37
CA ALA A 414 -2.80 -32.85 -6.08
C ALA A 414 -4.22 -32.29 -6.18
N ASP A 415 -4.41 -31.21 -6.96
CA ASP A 415 -5.71 -30.60 -7.25
C ASP A 415 -6.66 -31.55 -8.00
N LEU A 416 -6.15 -32.30 -8.99
CA LEU A 416 -6.94 -33.32 -9.70
C LEU A 416 -7.42 -34.42 -8.76
N ALA A 417 -6.53 -34.92 -7.90
CA ALA A 417 -6.90 -35.92 -6.91
C ALA A 417 -7.91 -35.36 -5.89
N LEU A 418 -7.80 -34.09 -5.51
CA LEU A 418 -8.76 -33.43 -4.63
C LEU A 418 -10.14 -33.30 -5.30
N TYR A 419 -10.17 -32.88 -6.56
CA TYR A 419 -11.41 -32.79 -7.34
C TYR A 419 -12.11 -34.15 -7.41
N ALA A 420 -11.36 -35.22 -7.69
CA ALA A 420 -11.89 -36.58 -7.72
C ALA A 420 -12.42 -37.04 -6.35
N SER A 421 -11.73 -36.66 -5.26
CA SER A 421 -12.22 -36.87 -3.89
C SER A 421 -13.59 -36.23 -3.67
N LYS A 422 -13.77 -34.97 -4.11
CA LYS A 422 -15.06 -34.25 -4.01
C LYS A 422 -16.15 -34.91 -4.88
N ALA A 423 -15.83 -35.24 -6.13
CA ALA A 423 -16.77 -35.87 -7.08
C ALA A 423 -17.23 -37.25 -6.61
N ALA A 424 -16.36 -38.02 -5.94
CA ALA A 424 -16.67 -39.35 -5.42
C ALA A 424 -17.49 -39.33 -4.11
N GLY A 425 -17.94 -38.16 -3.65
CA GLY A 425 -18.81 -38.03 -2.48
C GLY A 425 -18.14 -37.41 -1.25
N ARG A 426 -17.02 -36.70 -1.41
CA ARG A 426 -16.32 -35.93 -0.36
C ARG A 426 -15.80 -36.78 0.81
N ASN A 427 -15.28 -36.13 1.86
CA ASN A 427 -14.79 -36.74 3.10
C ASN A 427 -13.86 -37.95 2.89
N ARG A 428 -12.89 -37.81 1.98
CA ARG A 428 -11.98 -38.91 1.62
C ARG A 428 -10.63 -38.43 1.15
N VAL A 429 -9.68 -39.34 1.22
CA VAL A 429 -8.37 -39.19 0.62
C VAL A 429 -8.39 -39.84 -0.76
N THR A 430 -7.81 -39.17 -1.74
CA THR A 430 -7.65 -39.71 -3.09
C THR A 430 -6.21 -39.47 -3.51
N VAL A 431 -5.54 -40.53 -3.97
CA VAL A 431 -4.17 -40.48 -4.46
C VAL A 431 -4.19 -40.25 -5.96
N TYR A 432 -3.35 -39.34 -6.42
CA TYR A 432 -3.09 -39.12 -7.83
C TYR A 432 -2.35 -40.35 -8.39
N GLU A 433 -3.00 -41.06 -9.30
CA GLU A 433 -2.41 -42.19 -10.02
C GLU A 433 -2.17 -41.78 -11.48
N PRO A 434 -0.91 -41.75 -11.94
CA PRO A 434 -0.59 -41.51 -13.35
C PRO A 434 -1.32 -42.53 -14.24
N GLY A 435 -2.21 -42.05 -15.10
CA GLY A 435 -3.02 -42.90 -16.00
C GLY A 435 -4.44 -43.22 -15.51
N HIS A 436 -4.73 -43.06 -14.22
CA HIS A 436 -6.12 -43.06 -13.69
C HIS A 436 -6.80 -41.72 -13.96
N TYR A 437 -5.99 -40.66 -14.00
CA TYR A 437 -6.36 -39.33 -14.44
C TYR A 437 -5.79 -39.11 -15.83
N ALA A 438 -6.63 -39.30 -16.84
CA ALA A 438 -6.37 -38.86 -18.19
C ALA A 438 -6.18 -37.33 -18.28
N ASP A 439 -6.04 -36.57 -17.18
CA ASP A 439 -6.22 -35.13 -17.11
C ASP A 439 -5.02 -34.28 -17.54
N THR A 440 -3.77 -34.74 -17.47
CA THR A 440 -2.66 -34.01 -18.14
C THR A 440 -2.77 -34.18 -19.66
N ALA A 441 -3.12 -35.37 -20.13
CA ALA A 441 -3.43 -35.62 -21.54
C ALA A 441 -4.74 -34.92 -21.95
N LYS A 442 -5.73 -34.81 -21.07
CA LYS A 442 -7.00 -34.09 -21.28
C LYS A 442 -6.74 -32.59 -21.31
N ARG A 443 -5.90 -32.04 -20.43
CA ARG A 443 -5.52 -30.62 -20.43
C ARG A 443 -4.74 -30.26 -21.68
N VAL A 444 -3.70 -31.04 -22.02
CA VAL A 444 -2.96 -30.85 -23.29
C VAL A 444 -3.92 -31.01 -24.47
N SER A 445 -4.79 -32.02 -24.47
CA SER A 445 -5.81 -32.23 -25.50
C SER A 445 -6.84 -31.08 -25.59
N VAL A 446 -7.34 -30.56 -24.47
CA VAL A 446 -8.27 -29.43 -24.42
C VAL A 446 -7.60 -28.17 -24.95
N MET A 447 -6.36 -27.89 -24.53
CA MET A 447 -5.59 -26.75 -25.00
C MET A 447 -5.25 -26.85 -26.49
N ASP A 448 -4.88 -28.03 -26.97
CA ASP A 448 -4.60 -28.26 -28.39
C ASP A 448 -5.87 -28.17 -29.23
N ARG A 449 -7.00 -28.68 -28.74
CA ARG A 449 -8.32 -28.53 -29.36
C ARG A 449 -8.76 -27.07 -29.43
N LEU A 450 -8.57 -26.30 -28.35
CA LEU A 450 -8.91 -24.87 -28.33
C LEU A 450 -8.04 -24.06 -29.29
N ARG A 451 -6.73 -24.30 -29.32
CA ARG A 451 -5.82 -23.65 -30.29
C ARG A 451 -6.21 -24.00 -31.72
N ALA A 452 -6.43 -25.28 -32.01
CA ALA A 452 -6.87 -25.73 -33.33
C ALA A 452 -8.22 -25.11 -33.74
N ALA A 453 -9.16 -24.97 -32.80
CA ALA A 453 -10.47 -24.37 -33.06
C ALA A 453 -10.40 -22.84 -33.27
N LEU A 454 -9.46 -22.16 -32.60
CA LEU A 454 -9.20 -20.75 -32.76
C LEU A 454 -8.56 -20.44 -34.13
N ASP A 455 -7.58 -21.27 -34.55
CA ASP A 455 -6.86 -21.09 -35.82
C ASP A 455 -7.62 -21.63 -37.05
N GLY A 456 -8.25 -22.80 -36.91
CA GLY A 456 -8.81 -23.59 -38.01
C GLY A 456 -10.34 -23.59 -38.10
N GLY A 457 -11.02 -22.90 -37.19
CA GLY A 457 -12.47 -22.96 -37.03
C GLY A 457 -12.89 -24.13 -36.12
N GLY A 458 -14.00 -23.94 -35.40
CA GLY A 458 -14.47 -24.87 -34.36
C GLY A 458 -14.99 -24.15 -33.12
N LEU A 459 -14.66 -22.86 -32.97
CA LEU A 459 -15.37 -22.00 -32.01
C LEU A 459 -16.70 -21.53 -32.62
N ALA A 460 -17.76 -21.56 -31.80
CA ALA A 460 -19.08 -21.10 -32.17
C ALA A 460 -19.68 -20.24 -31.04
N LEU A 461 -20.59 -19.33 -31.39
CA LEU A 461 -21.36 -18.54 -30.43
C LEU A 461 -22.81 -18.99 -30.44
N HIS A 462 -23.31 -19.32 -29.25
CA HIS A 462 -24.73 -19.48 -28.99
C HIS A 462 -25.24 -18.23 -28.30
N ALA A 463 -26.46 -17.84 -28.57
CA ALA A 463 -27.06 -16.62 -28.04
C ALA A 463 -28.22 -16.98 -27.11
N MET A 464 -28.13 -16.55 -25.86
CA MET A 464 -29.14 -16.77 -24.83
C MET A 464 -29.98 -15.51 -24.65
N PRO A 465 -31.32 -15.59 -24.72
CA PRO A 465 -32.15 -14.39 -24.71
C PRO A 465 -32.26 -13.78 -23.30
N MET A 466 -32.11 -12.45 -23.25
CA MET A 466 -32.49 -11.63 -22.10
C MET A 466 -33.90 -11.08 -22.35
N VAL A 467 -34.86 -11.44 -21.50
CA VAL A 467 -36.28 -11.22 -21.76
C VAL A 467 -36.87 -10.24 -20.76
N GLN A 468 -37.66 -9.28 -21.26
CA GLN A 468 -38.46 -8.39 -20.44
C GLN A 468 -39.61 -9.17 -19.79
N LEU A 469 -39.52 -9.40 -18.48
CA LEU A 469 -40.40 -10.31 -17.75
C LEU A 469 -41.90 -9.97 -17.88
N SER A 470 -42.24 -8.67 -17.92
CA SER A 470 -43.64 -8.23 -18.01
C SER A 470 -44.29 -8.43 -19.39
N THR A 471 -43.50 -8.57 -20.46
CA THR A 471 -44.01 -8.59 -21.84
C THR A 471 -43.60 -9.84 -22.62
N GLY A 472 -42.62 -10.60 -22.13
CA GLY A 472 -42.01 -11.71 -22.87
C GLY A 472 -41.13 -11.28 -24.05
N ARG A 473 -40.91 -9.97 -24.25
CA ARG A 473 -40.10 -9.46 -25.37
C ARG A 473 -38.61 -9.64 -25.09
N THR A 474 -37.88 -10.22 -26.02
CA THR A 474 -36.42 -10.29 -26.00
C THR A 474 -35.82 -8.90 -26.19
N LEU A 475 -34.95 -8.48 -25.27
CA LEU A 475 -34.26 -7.20 -25.29
C LEU A 475 -32.84 -7.29 -25.85
N GLY A 476 -32.26 -8.48 -25.87
CA GLY A 476 -30.90 -8.73 -26.32
C GLY A 476 -30.50 -10.16 -26.02
N HIS A 477 -29.24 -10.49 -26.27
CA HIS A 477 -28.72 -11.82 -26.05
C HIS A 477 -27.36 -11.79 -25.39
N GLU A 478 -27.13 -12.70 -24.46
CA GLU A 478 -25.79 -13.04 -23.98
C GLU A 478 -25.17 -14.04 -24.95
N LEU A 479 -23.92 -13.78 -25.38
CA LEU A 479 -23.18 -14.66 -26.27
C LEU A 479 -22.35 -15.64 -25.45
N LEU A 480 -22.65 -16.92 -25.62
CA LEU A 480 -22.04 -18.03 -24.93
C LEU A 480 -21.15 -18.81 -25.90
N LEU A 481 -19.87 -18.93 -25.53
CA LEU A 481 -18.89 -19.68 -26.32
C LEU A 481 -19.21 -21.18 -26.33
N ARG A 482 -18.98 -21.83 -27.47
CA ARG A 482 -19.07 -23.28 -27.66
C ARG A 482 -17.85 -23.76 -28.44
N LEU A 483 -17.39 -24.97 -28.10
CA LEU A 483 -16.41 -25.70 -28.88
C LEU A 483 -17.14 -26.78 -29.69
N GLU A 484 -17.29 -26.53 -30.98
CA GLU A 484 -17.93 -27.38 -31.98
C GLU A 484 -16.87 -27.94 -32.95
N ASP A 485 -15.82 -28.56 -32.41
CA ASP A 485 -14.69 -29.13 -33.15
C ASP A 485 -14.95 -30.53 -33.75
N GLY A 486 -16.16 -31.05 -33.56
CA GLY A 486 -16.58 -32.37 -34.03
C GLY A 486 -15.86 -33.55 -33.36
N GLN A 487 -15.12 -33.32 -32.26
CA GLN A 487 -14.40 -34.35 -31.52
C GLN A 487 -15.21 -34.83 -30.30
N GLU A 488 -15.10 -36.12 -29.97
CA GLU A 488 -15.70 -36.71 -28.77
C GLU A 488 -14.62 -37.00 -27.69
N PRO A 489 -14.90 -36.77 -26.39
CA PRO A 489 -16.14 -36.20 -25.87
C PRO A 489 -16.28 -34.72 -26.22
N ARG A 490 -17.53 -34.30 -26.47
CA ARG A 490 -17.87 -32.87 -26.59
C ARG A 490 -17.53 -32.15 -25.30
N LEU A 491 -16.86 -31.01 -25.42
CA LEU A 491 -16.45 -30.21 -24.26
C LEU A 491 -17.44 -29.05 -24.06
N GLY A 492 -18.04 -29.00 -22.87
CA GLY A 492 -18.81 -27.85 -22.42
C GLY A 492 -17.90 -26.70 -21.97
N PRO A 493 -18.42 -25.45 -21.88
CA PRO A 493 -17.64 -24.30 -21.39
C PRO A 493 -16.99 -24.53 -20.02
N ALA A 494 -17.69 -25.20 -19.10
CA ALA A 494 -17.16 -25.54 -17.78
C ALA A 494 -15.94 -26.48 -17.82
N GLU A 495 -15.74 -27.22 -18.91
CA GLU A 495 -14.61 -28.15 -19.06
C GLU A 495 -13.37 -27.50 -19.69
N PHE A 496 -13.53 -26.46 -20.50
CA PHE A 496 -12.42 -25.85 -21.24
C PHE A 496 -12.09 -24.42 -20.81
N LEU A 497 -13.05 -23.63 -20.32
CA LEU A 497 -12.80 -22.24 -19.90
C LEU A 497 -11.81 -22.13 -18.74
N PRO A 498 -11.88 -22.98 -17.68
CA PRO A 498 -10.89 -22.91 -16.60
C PRO A 498 -9.46 -23.17 -17.07
N GLU A 499 -9.28 -24.05 -18.06
CA GLU A 499 -7.97 -24.35 -18.64
C GLU A 499 -7.50 -23.20 -19.56
N ALA A 500 -8.42 -22.60 -20.32
CA ALA A 500 -8.12 -21.41 -21.12
C ALA A 500 -7.68 -20.24 -20.24
N GLU A 501 -8.36 -19.97 -19.12
CA GLU A 501 -8.07 -18.89 -18.17
C GLU A 501 -6.72 -19.05 -17.47
N ARG A 502 -6.34 -20.28 -17.11
CA ARG A 502 -5.01 -20.55 -16.54
C ARG A 502 -3.89 -20.25 -17.55
N SER A 503 -4.19 -20.28 -18.84
CA SER A 503 -3.28 -19.95 -19.93
C SER A 503 -3.49 -18.52 -20.46
N ASN A 504 -2.65 -18.06 -21.38
CA ASN A 504 -2.90 -16.80 -22.09
C ASN A 504 -3.91 -16.95 -23.25
N LEU A 505 -4.38 -18.17 -23.55
CA LEU A 505 -5.29 -18.41 -24.67
C LEU A 505 -6.65 -17.75 -24.47
N VAL A 506 -7.08 -17.52 -23.22
CA VAL A 506 -8.33 -16.80 -22.94
C VAL A 506 -8.34 -15.39 -23.52
N LEU A 507 -7.17 -14.72 -23.61
CA LEU A 507 -7.06 -13.38 -24.19
C LEU A 507 -7.42 -13.41 -25.68
N ASP A 508 -6.91 -14.42 -26.41
CA ASP A 508 -7.19 -14.58 -27.83
C ASP A 508 -8.64 -15.00 -28.07
N ILE A 509 -9.20 -15.85 -27.19
CA ILE A 509 -10.60 -16.25 -27.22
C ILE A 509 -11.51 -15.04 -27.00
N ASP A 510 -11.27 -14.21 -25.99
CA ASP A 510 -12.08 -13.01 -25.72
C ASP A 510 -12.05 -12.05 -26.91
N ARG A 511 -10.87 -11.86 -27.52
CA ARG A 511 -10.72 -11.06 -28.76
C ARG A 511 -11.49 -11.67 -29.94
N TRP A 512 -11.49 -12.99 -30.08
CA TRP A 512 -12.25 -13.70 -31.11
C TRP A 512 -13.77 -13.58 -30.90
N VAL A 513 -14.26 -13.77 -29.68
CA VAL A 513 -15.69 -13.65 -29.32
C VAL A 513 -16.16 -12.23 -29.62
N LEU A 514 -15.41 -11.23 -29.17
CA LEU A 514 -15.74 -9.83 -29.36
C LEU A 514 -15.70 -9.43 -30.84
N SER A 515 -14.69 -9.88 -31.58
CA SER A 515 -14.61 -9.67 -33.04
C SER A 515 -15.84 -10.23 -33.73
N THR A 516 -16.21 -11.46 -33.42
CA THR A 516 -17.38 -12.14 -34.01
C THR A 516 -18.68 -11.42 -33.66
N ALA A 517 -18.81 -10.92 -32.43
CA ALA A 517 -19.96 -10.14 -31.98
C ALA A 517 -20.07 -8.81 -32.75
N ILE A 518 -18.98 -8.04 -32.84
CA ILE A 518 -18.92 -6.77 -33.57
C ILE A 518 -19.22 -6.99 -35.05
N ASP A 519 -18.55 -7.94 -35.70
CA ASP A 519 -18.73 -8.24 -37.12
C ASP A 519 -20.17 -8.69 -37.44
N THR A 520 -20.83 -9.33 -36.48
CA THR A 520 -22.25 -9.68 -36.60
C THR A 520 -23.14 -8.44 -36.51
N LEU A 521 -22.91 -7.54 -35.57
CA LEU A 521 -23.68 -6.29 -35.45
C LEU A 521 -23.53 -5.40 -36.70
N VAL A 522 -22.35 -5.41 -37.30
CA VAL A 522 -21.99 -4.59 -38.48
C VAL A 522 -22.60 -5.14 -39.75
N ARG A 523 -22.59 -6.47 -39.93
CA ARG A 523 -23.24 -7.14 -41.07
C ARG A 523 -24.76 -7.06 -41.02
N HIS A 524 -25.33 -6.83 -39.84
CA HIS A 524 -26.77 -6.75 -39.62
C HIS A 524 -27.17 -5.42 -38.95
N PRO A 525 -26.99 -4.28 -39.65
CA PRO A 525 -27.29 -2.97 -39.08
C PRO A 525 -28.79 -2.77 -38.84
N ASP A 526 -29.64 -3.36 -39.69
CA ASP A 526 -31.11 -3.19 -39.67
C ASP A 526 -31.84 -4.06 -38.64
N LEU A 527 -31.16 -5.09 -38.09
CA LEU A 527 -31.72 -5.89 -37.00
C LEU A 527 -31.45 -5.18 -35.67
N ASP A 528 -32.44 -5.11 -34.78
CA ASP A 528 -32.26 -4.62 -33.40
C ASP A 528 -31.56 -5.68 -32.52
N LEU A 529 -30.36 -6.07 -32.95
CA LEU A 529 -29.50 -7.00 -32.23
C LEU A 529 -28.70 -6.24 -31.17
N ARG A 530 -28.76 -6.77 -29.96
CA ARG A 530 -27.96 -6.33 -28.81
C ARG A 530 -27.29 -7.55 -28.23
N PHE A 531 -25.98 -7.46 -28.05
CA PHE A 531 -25.17 -8.54 -27.51
C PHE A 531 -24.53 -8.13 -26.21
N ASN A 532 -24.43 -9.07 -25.29
CA ASN A 532 -23.58 -9.02 -24.13
C ASN A 532 -22.53 -10.13 -24.24
N VAL A 533 -21.28 -9.81 -23.92
CA VAL A 533 -20.12 -10.71 -24.05
C VAL A 533 -19.38 -10.76 -22.73
N ASN A 534 -19.10 -11.97 -22.25
CA ASN A 534 -18.29 -12.18 -21.05
C ASN A 534 -16.83 -11.81 -21.30
N VAL A 535 -16.21 -11.18 -20.29
CA VAL A 535 -14.79 -10.82 -20.29
C VAL A 535 -14.10 -11.54 -19.15
N SER A 536 -13.06 -12.31 -19.46
CA SER A 536 -12.29 -13.01 -18.44
C SER A 536 -11.49 -12.06 -17.56
N GLY A 537 -11.19 -12.49 -16.33
CA GLY A 537 -10.41 -11.68 -15.39
C GLY A 537 -9.02 -11.32 -15.92
N ARG A 538 -8.39 -12.20 -16.72
CA ARG A 538 -7.08 -11.92 -17.33
C ARG A 538 -7.15 -10.86 -18.42
N THR A 539 -8.23 -10.84 -19.20
CA THR A 539 -8.44 -9.80 -20.22
C THR A 539 -8.66 -8.42 -19.59
N LEU A 540 -9.16 -8.33 -18.36
CA LEU A 540 -9.22 -7.05 -17.65
C LEU A 540 -7.84 -6.44 -17.42
N GLU A 541 -6.81 -7.27 -17.24
CA GLU A 541 -5.43 -6.85 -16.98
C GLU A 541 -4.66 -6.51 -18.27
N ASP A 542 -5.22 -6.85 -19.43
CA ASP A 542 -4.65 -6.53 -20.73
C ASP A 542 -4.90 -5.07 -21.10
N GLU A 543 -3.87 -4.23 -20.94
CA GLU A 543 -3.91 -2.79 -21.22
C GLU A 543 -4.30 -2.48 -22.68
N ASP A 544 -4.01 -3.38 -23.62
CA ASP A 544 -4.27 -3.20 -25.05
C ASP A 544 -5.69 -3.66 -25.44
N PHE A 545 -6.40 -4.37 -24.57
CA PHE A 545 -7.73 -4.90 -24.88
C PHE A 545 -8.74 -3.78 -25.14
N GLY A 546 -8.76 -2.76 -24.28
CA GLY A 546 -9.64 -1.60 -24.44
C GLY A 546 -9.42 -0.90 -25.79
N GLY A 547 -8.17 -0.60 -26.13
CA GLY A 547 -7.81 0.01 -27.42
C GLY A 547 -8.27 -0.84 -28.62
N PHE A 548 -8.04 -2.15 -28.55
CA PHE A 548 -8.51 -3.09 -29.58
C PHE A 548 -10.03 -3.05 -29.79
N VAL A 549 -10.83 -3.05 -28.72
CA VAL A 549 -12.29 -2.95 -28.82
C VAL A 549 -12.70 -1.64 -29.49
N LEU A 550 -12.07 -0.54 -29.09
CA LEU A 550 -12.37 0.79 -29.60
C LEU A 550 -12.05 0.93 -31.08
N ASP A 551 -10.89 0.46 -31.51
CA ASP A 551 -10.49 0.49 -32.93
C ASP A 551 -11.48 -0.29 -33.80
N ARG A 552 -11.95 -1.44 -33.32
CA ARG A 552 -12.98 -2.23 -34.01
C ARG A 552 -14.31 -1.50 -34.07
N LEU A 553 -14.79 -0.94 -32.96
CA LEU A 553 -16.07 -0.22 -32.92
C LEU A 553 -16.04 1.05 -33.79
N ALA A 554 -14.94 1.81 -33.75
CA ALA A 554 -14.76 3.03 -34.53
C ALA A 554 -14.75 2.74 -36.04
N THR A 555 -14.09 1.64 -36.45
CA THR A 555 -14.03 1.25 -37.86
C THR A 555 -15.36 0.71 -38.37
N ALA A 556 -16.16 0.10 -37.49
CA ALA A 556 -17.32 -0.68 -37.90
C ALA A 556 -18.67 0.04 -37.77
N GLY A 557 -18.73 1.18 -37.09
CA GLY A 557 -19.94 2.02 -37.03
C GLY A 557 -21.09 1.41 -36.21
N VAL A 558 -20.79 0.58 -35.22
CA VAL A 558 -21.80 -0.05 -34.35
C VAL A 558 -22.50 1.03 -33.51
N ALA A 559 -23.83 1.07 -33.57
CA ALA A 559 -24.60 2.05 -32.82
C ALA A 559 -24.38 1.90 -31.30
N PRO A 560 -24.26 3.01 -30.55
CA PRO A 560 -24.11 3.01 -29.10
C PRO A 560 -25.17 2.14 -28.42
N GLY A 561 -24.76 1.35 -27.42
CA GLY A 561 -25.66 0.48 -26.69
C GLY A 561 -26.17 -0.70 -27.51
N ARG A 562 -25.47 -1.18 -28.55
CA ARG A 562 -25.70 -2.51 -29.12
C ARG A 562 -24.78 -3.56 -28.52
N LEU A 563 -23.54 -3.21 -28.21
CA LEU A 563 -22.58 -4.08 -27.53
C LEU A 563 -22.56 -3.81 -26.02
N GLY A 564 -22.56 -4.89 -25.25
CA GLY A 564 -22.35 -4.91 -23.81
C GLY A 564 -21.26 -5.89 -23.43
N LEU A 565 -20.55 -5.60 -22.35
CA LEU A 565 -19.55 -6.49 -21.77
C LEU A 565 -19.99 -6.85 -20.35
N GLU A 566 -19.78 -8.11 -20.00
CA GLU A 566 -20.10 -8.67 -18.69
C GLU A 566 -18.79 -9.03 -17.99
N ILE A 567 -18.65 -8.56 -16.76
CA ILE A 567 -17.45 -8.77 -15.94
C ILE A 567 -17.94 -9.35 -14.63
N THR A 568 -17.40 -10.49 -14.20
CA THR A 568 -17.79 -11.08 -12.91
C THR A 568 -17.42 -10.16 -11.74
N GLU A 569 -18.22 -10.18 -10.67
CA GLU A 569 -17.96 -9.41 -9.46
C GLU A 569 -16.56 -9.70 -8.89
N THR A 570 -16.17 -10.97 -8.84
CA THR A 570 -14.85 -11.41 -8.35
C THR A 570 -13.71 -10.85 -9.18
N ALA A 571 -13.82 -10.85 -10.51
CA ALA A 571 -12.78 -10.30 -11.39
C ALA A 571 -12.65 -8.79 -11.23
N ALA A 572 -13.78 -8.08 -11.12
CA ALA A 572 -13.79 -6.64 -10.89
C ALA A 572 -13.21 -6.25 -9.51
N VAL A 573 -13.47 -7.03 -8.46
CA VAL A 573 -12.92 -6.77 -7.11
C VAL A 573 -11.43 -7.09 -7.04
N THR A 574 -10.99 -8.17 -7.69
CA THR A 574 -9.58 -8.59 -7.68
C THR A 574 -8.68 -7.53 -8.32
N ASN A 575 -9.15 -6.89 -9.39
CA ASN A 575 -8.41 -5.82 -10.07
C ASN A 575 -9.29 -4.61 -10.39
N LEU A 576 -9.65 -3.87 -9.34
CA LEU A 576 -10.59 -2.74 -9.41
C LEU A 576 -10.13 -1.61 -10.35
N ASP A 577 -8.84 -1.28 -10.36
CA ASP A 577 -8.31 -0.20 -11.18
C ASP A 577 -8.34 -0.56 -12.67
N ALA A 578 -7.98 -1.80 -13.03
CA ALA A 578 -8.04 -2.27 -14.41
C ALA A 578 -9.48 -2.38 -14.92
N ALA A 579 -10.39 -2.95 -14.11
CA ALA A 579 -11.81 -3.02 -14.43
C ALA A 579 -12.42 -1.62 -14.62
N ARG A 580 -12.03 -0.66 -13.77
CA ARG A 580 -12.47 0.74 -13.89
C ARG A 580 -11.93 1.39 -15.15
N ALA A 581 -10.64 1.23 -15.46
CA ALA A 581 -10.01 1.81 -16.63
C ALA A 581 -10.69 1.32 -17.92
N LEU A 582 -10.88 0.01 -18.05
CA LEU A 582 -11.57 -0.60 -19.19
C LEU A 582 -13.03 -0.10 -19.28
N ALA A 583 -13.76 -0.10 -18.17
CA ALA A 583 -15.15 0.34 -18.17
C ALA A 583 -15.30 1.82 -18.54
N VAL A 584 -14.40 2.72 -18.08
CA VAL A 584 -14.41 4.14 -18.50
C VAL A 584 -14.19 4.26 -20.01
N GLN A 585 -13.20 3.56 -20.56
CA GLN A 585 -12.87 3.62 -21.99
C GLN A 585 -14.05 3.17 -22.85
N LEU A 586 -14.62 2.00 -22.54
CA LEU A 586 -15.71 1.41 -23.34
C LEU A 586 -17.03 2.16 -23.18
N ARG A 587 -17.32 2.70 -21.98
CA ARG A 587 -18.48 3.58 -21.76
C ARG A 587 -18.40 4.85 -22.57
N GLY A 588 -17.20 5.40 -22.79
CA GLY A 588 -16.98 6.58 -23.64
C GLY A 588 -17.51 6.40 -25.07
N PHE A 589 -17.53 5.17 -25.57
CA PHE A 589 -18.04 4.82 -26.90
C PHE A 589 -19.48 4.25 -26.88
N GLY A 590 -20.11 4.24 -25.69
CA GLY A 590 -21.50 3.82 -25.53
C GLY A 590 -21.71 2.33 -25.35
N CYS A 591 -20.66 1.54 -25.03
CA CYS A 591 -20.84 0.15 -24.62
C CYS A 591 -21.58 0.07 -23.27
N ARG A 592 -22.41 -0.97 -23.10
CA ARG A 592 -22.92 -1.35 -21.78
C ARG A 592 -21.84 -2.11 -21.02
N ILE A 593 -21.76 -1.90 -19.71
CA ILE A 593 -20.92 -2.68 -18.82
C ILE A 593 -21.81 -3.24 -17.72
N THR A 594 -21.88 -4.56 -17.61
CA THR A 594 -22.71 -5.26 -16.64
C THR A 594 -21.81 -6.02 -15.69
N LEU A 595 -22.10 -5.94 -14.38
CA LEU A 595 -21.43 -6.77 -13.40
C LEU A 595 -22.19 -8.09 -13.27
N ASP A 596 -21.49 -9.21 -13.46
CA ASP A 596 -22.06 -10.57 -13.43
C ASP A 596 -21.84 -11.27 -12.08
N ASP A 597 -22.62 -12.31 -11.81
CA ASP A 597 -22.64 -13.07 -10.54
C ASP A 597 -22.81 -12.18 -9.29
N PHE A 598 -23.60 -11.11 -9.40
CA PHE A 598 -23.70 -10.10 -8.34
C PHE A 598 -24.36 -10.67 -7.09
N GLY A 599 -23.62 -10.64 -5.98
CA GLY A 599 -24.00 -11.15 -4.67
C GLY A 599 -23.31 -12.47 -4.27
N SER A 600 -22.61 -13.14 -5.19
CA SER A 600 -21.86 -14.38 -4.90
C SER A 600 -20.60 -14.16 -4.07
N GLY A 601 -19.98 -12.98 -4.18
CA GLY A 601 -18.69 -12.64 -3.56
C GLY A 601 -18.73 -11.74 -2.33
N PHE A 602 -19.92 -11.31 -1.86
CA PHE A 602 -20.09 -10.24 -0.85
C PHE A 602 -19.13 -9.04 -1.06
N GLY A 603 -18.89 -8.66 -2.30
CA GLY A 603 -18.03 -7.53 -2.64
C GLY A 603 -18.59 -6.26 -2.04
N SER A 604 -17.74 -5.53 -1.31
CA SER A 604 -18.13 -4.28 -0.64
C SER A 604 -18.80 -3.33 -1.62
N PHE A 605 -20.05 -2.91 -1.32
CA PHE A 605 -20.82 -1.91 -2.06
C PHE A 605 -20.05 -0.61 -2.36
N VAL A 606 -18.96 -0.38 -1.61
CA VAL A 606 -17.99 0.70 -1.85
C VAL A 606 -17.39 0.63 -3.26
N HIS A 607 -17.12 -0.56 -3.81
CA HIS A 607 -16.50 -0.72 -5.12
C HIS A 607 -17.43 -0.35 -6.28
N LEU A 608 -18.74 -0.64 -6.14
CA LEU A 608 -19.76 -0.28 -7.14
C LEU A 608 -19.85 1.22 -7.38
N LYS A 609 -19.65 2.03 -6.33
CA LYS A 609 -19.70 3.50 -6.44
C LYS A 609 -18.63 4.05 -7.42
N HIS A 610 -17.54 3.32 -7.60
CA HIS A 610 -16.38 3.78 -8.36
C HIS A 610 -16.24 3.14 -9.74
N LEU A 611 -17.02 2.10 -10.05
CA LEU A 611 -17.05 1.44 -11.35
C LEU A 611 -18.16 2.03 -12.25
N PRO A 612 -17.85 2.50 -13.47
CA PRO A 612 -18.85 3.07 -14.38
C PRO A 612 -19.68 1.98 -15.08
N ILE A 613 -20.46 1.22 -14.31
CA ILE A 613 -21.35 0.16 -14.82
C ILE A 613 -22.71 0.71 -15.26
N THR A 614 -23.39 -0.03 -16.14
CA THR A 614 -24.76 0.23 -16.61
C THR A 614 -25.79 -0.71 -15.99
N GLY A 615 -25.35 -1.88 -15.51
CA GLY A 615 -26.24 -2.88 -14.96
C GLY A 615 -25.54 -3.90 -14.08
N ILE A 616 -26.36 -4.72 -13.44
CA ILE A 616 -25.96 -5.88 -12.64
C ILE A 616 -26.81 -7.09 -13.04
N LYS A 617 -26.19 -8.27 -13.06
CA LYS A 617 -26.87 -9.56 -13.16
C LYS A 617 -26.89 -10.21 -11.78
N ILE A 618 -28.09 -10.48 -11.31
CA ILE A 618 -28.36 -11.08 -10.00
C ILE A 618 -28.06 -12.57 -10.13
N ASP A 619 -27.12 -13.03 -9.30
CA ASP A 619 -26.67 -14.42 -9.31
C ASP A 619 -27.84 -15.41 -9.20
N GLY A 620 -27.77 -16.47 -10.01
CA GLY A 620 -28.79 -17.51 -10.10
C GLY A 620 -29.07 -18.25 -8.78
N GLU A 621 -28.12 -18.28 -7.84
CA GLU A 621 -28.27 -18.86 -6.51
C GLU A 621 -29.42 -18.18 -5.74
N PHE A 622 -29.55 -16.85 -5.82
CA PHE A 622 -30.65 -16.10 -5.19
C PHE A 622 -31.98 -16.23 -5.94
N VAL A 623 -31.95 -16.53 -7.23
CA VAL A 623 -33.17 -16.65 -8.05
C VAL A 623 -33.77 -18.05 -7.93
N ARG A 624 -32.95 -19.08 -7.73
CA ARG A 624 -33.36 -20.50 -7.73
C ARG A 624 -34.46 -20.83 -6.73
N GLY A 625 -34.40 -20.25 -5.54
CA GLY A 625 -35.33 -20.46 -4.41
C GLY A 625 -36.29 -19.31 -4.14
N ILE A 626 -36.33 -18.28 -5.00
CA ILE A 626 -37.02 -17.01 -4.73
C ILE A 626 -38.55 -17.15 -4.54
N ASP A 627 -39.15 -18.17 -5.17
CA ASP A 627 -40.57 -18.49 -5.11
C ASP A 627 -40.96 -19.33 -3.89
N GLU A 628 -40.00 -19.88 -3.16
CA GLU A 628 -40.21 -20.76 -2.00
C GLU A 628 -39.68 -20.18 -0.69
N ARG A 629 -38.62 -19.36 -0.74
CA ARG A 629 -37.88 -18.84 0.42
C ARG A 629 -38.01 -17.32 0.55
N SER A 630 -38.38 -16.86 1.75
CA SER A 630 -38.51 -15.43 2.03
C SER A 630 -37.16 -14.69 2.06
N THR A 631 -36.07 -15.35 2.48
CA THR A 631 -34.74 -14.73 2.58
C THR A 631 -34.18 -14.34 1.21
N ASP A 632 -34.28 -15.22 0.22
CA ASP A 632 -33.79 -14.97 -1.14
C ASP A 632 -34.55 -13.80 -1.78
N ALA A 633 -35.88 -13.75 -1.59
CA ALA A 633 -36.71 -12.64 -2.04
C ALA A 633 -36.33 -11.30 -1.37
N VAL A 634 -35.95 -11.31 -0.09
CA VAL A 634 -35.47 -10.11 0.63
C VAL A 634 -34.13 -9.62 0.08
N LEU A 635 -33.19 -10.54 -0.21
CA LEU A 635 -31.89 -10.20 -0.79
C LEU A 635 -32.05 -9.60 -2.19
N VAL A 636 -32.83 -10.25 -3.05
CA VAL A 636 -33.13 -9.75 -4.40
C VAL A 636 -33.81 -8.38 -4.33
N ALA A 637 -34.75 -8.17 -3.40
CA ALA A 637 -35.36 -6.86 -3.19
C ALA A 637 -34.32 -5.78 -2.83
N GLY A 638 -33.39 -6.10 -1.93
CA GLY A 638 -32.29 -5.19 -1.57
C GLY A 638 -31.40 -4.85 -2.76
N ILE A 639 -31.01 -5.86 -3.56
CA ILE A 639 -30.21 -5.67 -4.78
C ILE A 639 -30.94 -4.77 -5.78
N VAL A 640 -32.25 -4.96 -5.97
CA VAL A 640 -33.08 -4.14 -6.86
C VAL A 640 -33.17 -2.69 -6.38
N GLU A 641 -33.32 -2.44 -5.08
CA GLU A 641 -33.32 -1.08 -4.52
C GLU A 641 -31.98 -0.37 -4.75
N ILE A 642 -30.86 -1.09 -4.55
CA ILE A 642 -29.52 -0.56 -4.79
C ILE A 642 -29.32 -0.23 -6.28
N ALA A 643 -29.68 -1.15 -7.17
CA ALA A 643 -29.61 -0.92 -8.60
C ALA A 643 -30.43 0.32 -8.99
N ARG A 644 -31.65 0.46 -8.45
CA ARG A 644 -32.51 1.61 -8.70
C ARG A 644 -31.90 2.92 -8.18
N GLY A 645 -31.38 2.92 -6.95
CA GLY A 645 -30.74 4.08 -6.34
C GLY A 645 -29.49 4.55 -7.10
N LEU A 646 -28.78 3.63 -7.76
CA LEU A 646 -27.61 3.92 -8.60
C LEU A 646 -27.96 4.14 -10.09
N GLY A 647 -29.24 4.01 -10.48
CA GLY A 647 -29.68 4.14 -11.86
C GLY A 647 -29.23 3.00 -12.78
N LEU A 648 -28.97 1.81 -12.22
CA LEU A 648 -28.51 0.61 -12.91
C LEU A 648 -29.67 -0.30 -13.32
N SER A 649 -29.52 -1.02 -14.43
CA SER A 649 -30.45 -2.11 -14.79
C SER A 649 -30.12 -3.39 -14.03
N ALA A 650 -31.14 -4.07 -13.50
CA ALA A 650 -30.99 -5.39 -12.89
C ALA A 650 -31.56 -6.48 -13.81
N VAL A 651 -30.80 -7.56 -14.00
CA VAL A 651 -31.19 -8.76 -14.75
C VAL A 651 -31.16 -9.95 -13.78
N ALA A 652 -32.22 -10.75 -13.71
CA ALA A 652 -32.21 -11.97 -12.89
C ALA A 652 -31.81 -13.20 -13.72
N GLU A 653 -30.84 -13.97 -13.25
CA GLU A 653 -30.39 -15.18 -13.91
C GLU A 653 -31.12 -16.44 -13.45
N TRP A 654 -30.95 -17.54 -14.20
CA TRP A 654 -31.47 -18.86 -13.85
C TRP A 654 -32.99 -18.90 -13.58
N VAL A 655 -33.75 -18.16 -14.39
CA VAL A 655 -35.20 -18.25 -14.41
C VAL A 655 -35.63 -19.55 -15.11
N GLU A 656 -36.00 -20.55 -14.33
CA GLU A 656 -36.29 -21.93 -14.76
C GLU A 656 -37.78 -22.29 -14.67
N ARG A 657 -38.59 -21.52 -13.94
CA ARG A 657 -40.02 -21.82 -13.73
C ARG A 657 -40.90 -20.56 -13.76
N PRO A 658 -42.19 -20.68 -14.15
CA PRO A 658 -43.13 -19.55 -14.20
C PRO A 658 -43.32 -18.83 -12.86
N ALA A 659 -43.27 -19.56 -11.74
CA ALA A 659 -43.47 -18.98 -10.41
C ALA A 659 -42.39 -17.94 -10.07
N GLN A 660 -41.13 -18.19 -10.46
CA GLN A 660 -40.03 -17.24 -10.28
C GLN A 660 -40.28 -15.93 -11.05
N VAL A 661 -40.86 -16.00 -12.25
CA VAL A 661 -41.19 -14.80 -13.05
C VAL A 661 -42.17 -13.90 -12.31
N ALA A 662 -43.24 -14.48 -11.75
CA ALA A 662 -44.24 -13.72 -11.01
C ALA A 662 -43.63 -13.03 -9.79
N THR A 663 -42.80 -13.74 -9.03
CA THR A 663 -42.10 -13.18 -7.86
C THR A 663 -41.13 -12.07 -8.26
N LEU A 664 -40.29 -12.29 -9.27
CA LEU A 664 -39.32 -11.32 -9.76
C LEU A 664 -39.99 -10.01 -10.23
N ILE A 665 -41.11 -10.10 -10.96
CA ILE A 665 -41.93 -8.93 -11.34
C ILE A 665 -42.43 -8.20 -10.10
N GLY A 666 -42.94 -8.93 -9.10
CA GLY A 666 -43.41 -8.36 -7.83
C GLY A 666 -42.32 -7.62 -7.05
N LEU A 667 -41.07 -8.09 -7.13
CA LEU A 667 -39.90 -7.44 -6.53
C LEU A 667 -39.33 -6.28 -7.37
N GLY A 668 -39.89 -6.02 -8.55
CA GLY A 668 -39.48 -4.93 -9.43
C GLY A 668 -38.32 -5.25 -10.38
N VAL A 669 -37.95 -6.53 -10.53
CA VAL A 669 -37.02 -6.98 -11.57
C VAL A 669 -37.71 -6.91 -12.93
N ARG A 670 -37.06 -6.30 -13.92
CA ARG A 670 -37.64 -6.04 -15.24
C ARG A 670 -37.18 -7.02 -16.31
N VAL A 671 -35.97 -7.55 -16.17
CA VAL A 671 -35.31 -8.40 -17.16
C VAL A 671 -34.90 -9.69 -16.48
N GLY A 672 -35.12 -10.81 -17.14
CA GLY A 672 -34.63 -12.09 -16.68
C GLY A 672 -34.07 -12.93 -17.81
N GLN A 673 -33.27 -13.91 -17.42
CA GLN A 673 -32.62 -14.86 -18.30
C GLN A 673 -32.64 -16.24 -17.65
N GLY A 674 -32.92 -17.28 -18.43
CA GLY A 674 -32.98 -18.65 -17.95
C GLY A 674 -33.74 -19.56 -18.90
N PHE A 675 -33.65 -20.87 -18.69
CA PHE A 675 -34.18 -21.86 -19.63
C PHE A 675 -35.70 -21.82 -19.80
N HIS A 676 -36.43 -21.25 -18.83
CA HIS A 676 -37.86 -21.01 -18.98
C HIS A 676 -38.17 -19.89 -19.99
N LEU A 677 -37.31 -18.87 -20.03
CA LEU A 677 -37.47 -17.69 -20.88
C LEU A 677 -36.89 -17.91 -22.28
N GLY A 678 -35.89 -18.80 -22.39
CA GLY A 678 -35.35 -19.27 -23.64
C GLY A 678 -34.01 -19.97 -23.45
N ARG A 679 -33.77 -21.02 -24.23
CA ARG A 679 -32.49 -21.74 -24.21
C ARG A 679 -31.48 -21.06 -25.14
N PRO A 680 -30.17 -21.19 -24.88
CA PRO A 680 -29.15 -20.78 -25.84
C PRO A 680 -29.37 -21.49 -27.18
N VAL A 681 -29.36 -20.73 -28.27
CA VAL A 681 -29.44 -21.26 -29.64
C VAL A 681 -28.24 -20.76 -30.45
N PRO A 682 -27.77 -21.49 -31.47
CA PRO A 682 -26.69 -21.01 -32.34
C PRO A 682 -26.99 -19.61 -32.88
N LEU A 683 -25.99 -18.71 -32.85
CA LEU A 683 -26.16 -17.31 -33.29
C LEU A 683 -26.75 -17.21 -34.70
N ALA A 684 -26.37 -18.13 -35.60
CA ALA A 684 -26.90 -18.21 -36.96
C ALA A 684 -28.43 -18.40 -37.01
N GLN A 685 -29.04 -19.06 -36.04
CA GLN A 685 -30.50 -19.23 -35.96
C GLN A 685 -31.21 -17.92 -35.61
N ILE A 686 -30.58 -17.05 -34.81
CA ILE A 686 -31.14 -15.74 -34.48
C ILE A 686 -31.07 -14.82 -35.70
N LEU A 687 -30.00 -14.91 -36.49
CA LEU A 687 -29.81 -14.12 -37.70
C LEU A 687 -30.77 -14.54 -38.84
N SER A 688 -31.18 -15.81 -38.88
CA SER A 688 -32.14 -16.31 -39.88
C SER A 688 -33.60 -16.05 -39.50
N ALA A 689 -33.89 -15.77 -38.24
CA ALA A 689 -35.21 -15.38 -37.76
C ALA A 689 -35.51 -13.90 -38.07
N ALA A 690 -35.72 -13.57 -39.36
CA ALA A 690 -36.27 -12.28 -39.78
C ALA A 690 -37.75 -12.14 -39.34
N PRO A 691 -38.26 -10.91 -39.11
CA PRO A 691 -39.45 -10.67 -38.31
C PRO A 691 -40.72 -11.22 -38.98
N VAL A 692 -41.35 -12.19 -38.35
CA VAL A 692 -42.75 -12.53 -38.63
C VAL A 692 -43.57 -11.30 -38.22
N THR A 693 -44.18 -10.63 -39.19
CA THR A 693 -45.22 -9.62 -38.96
C THR A 693 -46.23 -10.13 -37.93
N PRO A 694 -46.71 -9.29 -36.99
CA PRO A 694 -47.62 -9.72 -35.95
C PRO A 694 -49.00 -10.04 -36.55
N ASN A 695 -49.18 -11.27 -37.01
CA ASN A 695 -50.51 -11.85 -37.09
C ASN A 695 -50.82 -12.39 -35.70
N GLY A 696 -51.64 -11.62 -34.98
CA GLY A 696 -52.09 -11.99 -33.65
C GLY A 696 -52.76 -13.36 -33.65
N ALA A 697 -52.46 -14.15 -32.62
CA ALA A 697 -53.42 -15.02 -31.99
C ALA A 697 -52.84 -15.48 -30.65
N LEU A 698 -53.36 -14.89 -29.57
CA LEU A 698 -53.63 -15.65 -28.36
C LEU A 698 -54.41 -16.90 -28.79
N SER A 699 -53.75 -18.04 -28.82
CA SER A 699 -54.41 -19.34 -29.00
C SER A 699 -54.19 -20.13 -27.72
N THR A 700 -55.28 -20.26 -26.98
CA THR A 700 -55.54 -21.19 -25.87
C THR A 700 -55.02 -22.61 -26.12
N PRO A 701 -54.70 -23.37 -25.06
CA PRO A 701 -54.18 -24.73 -25.17
C PRO A 701 -55.28 -25.71 -25.62
N SER A 702 -55.04 -26.49 -26.68
CA SER A 702 -55.85 -27.67 -26.95
C SER A 702 -55.32 -28.86 -26.16
N ALA A 703 -56.16 -29.41 -25.29
CA ALA A 703 -55.97 -30.71 -24.68
C ALA A 703 -55.99 -31.84 -25.75
N GLY A 704 -55.16 -32.86 -25.52
CA GLY A 704 -55.39 -34.22 -26.02
C GLY A 704 -54.43 -34.71 -27.12
N ALA A 705 -53.44 -35.51 -26.72
CA ALA A 705 -53.23 -36.88 -27.23
C ALA A 705 -52.04 -37.52 -26.51
N GLU A 706 -52.33 -38.61 -25.80
CA GLU A 706 -51.38 -39.51 -25.17
C GLU A 706 -50.57 -40.31 -26.21
N ASP A 707 -49.40 -40.77 -25.75
CA ASP A 707 -48.77 -42.07 -26.02
C ASP A 707 -48.10 -42.32 -27.40
N ARG A 708 -46.75 -42.38 -27.41
CA ARG A 708 -45.97 -43.63 -27.59
C ARG A 708 -44.47 -43.44 -27.84
N ALA A 709 -43.71 -44.43 -27.32
CA ALA A 709 -42.30 -44.83 -27.58
C ALA A 709 -41.24 -43.94 -26.92
N ARG A 710 -40.46 -44.35 -25.88
CA ARG A 710 -39.67 -45.59 -25.67
C ARG A 710 -38.90 -46.05 -26.91
N SER A 711 -37.66 -45.56 -27.02
CA SER A 711 -36.43 -46.37 -27.13
C SER A 711 -35.21 -45.53 -26.84
#